data_AF-A0A0E0JQY9-F1
#
_entry.id   AF-A0A0E0JQY9-F1
#
_cell.length_a   1.000
_cell.length_b   1.000
_cell.length_c   1.000
_cell.angle_alpha   90.00
_cell.angle_beta   90.00
_cell.angle_gamma   90.00
#
_symmetry.space_group_name_H-M   'P 1'
#
loop_
_entity.id
_entity.type
_entity.pdbx_description
1 polymer ?
#
loop_
_entity_poly.entity_id
_entity_poly.type
_entity_poly.pdbx_seq_one_letter_code
_entity_poly.pdbx_strand_id
1 'polypeptide(L)'
;MREYIPCLDNEEEIRRLPSTERGERFERHCPAKDKALSCLVPAPKGYKGPIPWPRSRDEVWFSNVPHMRLVDDKGGQNWITKVKDKFRFPGGGTQFIHGANQYLDQISQMVPDIAFGSRTRVALDVGCGVASFGAYLLSRDVLTLSIAPKDVHENQIQFALERGVPAMAAAFATHRLLYPSQAFDLIHCSRCRINWTRDDGILLLEVNRMLRAGGYFAWAAQPVYKHEEAQQEAWKEMEDLTARLCWELVKKEGYIAMWRKPLNNSCYMNRDPGVKPALCDPDDNPDDVWYVNLKPCISWLPENGDGSTPFPWPARLMEPPKRLEGVEMDAHSSKKELFKAETKFWDDIVEGYIRVFKWRKFKLRNVLDMRAGFGGFAAALINRKLDCWVMNVVPVSEPNTLPVIYDRGLLGVAHDWCEPFDTYPRTYDLLHAFSLFSKEQKRCNISSILLEMDRILRPGGRAYIRDLKQVVQDVKEITTAMGWRSIIRDTAEGPYASRKVLMCDKPMKLGRHRRDDRSPRGEASMKPLGAHGADLLCGPRVLRAAALAFACAAAFLVGYHWSDSSPRLLFFSSSASSSSLLLSTDSPSVAVSPNANLSFDPSLIPNPAAGATAPPASPTANASPPPSLPTPPPPPLLPPPPPARLGIVGEDGAMRDDFDVGGGANDTDLTATDEAPPQERTDAGPAVGSRIRIGRFPVCPESMREYIPCLDNEEEIRRLPSTERGERFERHCPAKDKALSCLVPAPKGYKGPIPWPRSRDEVWFSNVPHMRLVDDKGGQNWITKVKDKFRFPGGGTQFIHGANQYLDQISQMVPDIAFGSRTRVALDVGCGVASFGAYLLSRDVLTLSIAPKDVHENQIQFALERGVPAMAAAFATHRLLYPSQAFDLIHCSRCRINWTRDDGILLLEVNRMLRAGGYFAWAAQPVYKHEEAQQEAWKEMEDLTARLCWELVKKEGYIAMWRKPLNNSCYMNRDPGVKPALCDPDDNPDDVWYVNLKPCISWLPENGDGSTPFPWPARLMEPPKRLEGVEMDAHSSKKELFKAETKFWDDIVEGYIRVFKWRKFKLRNVLDMRAGFGGFAAALINRKLDCWVMNVVPVSEPNTLPVIYDRGLLGVAHDWCEPFDTYPRTYDLLHAFSLFSKEQKRCNISSILLEMDRILRPGGRAYIRDLKQVVQDVKEITTAMGWRSIIRDTAEGPYASRKVLMCDKPMVR
;
A
#
# COMPACT_ATOMS: atom_id res chain seq x y z
N MET A 1 -5.26 -9.27 2.86
CA MET A 1 -4.67 -8.96 1.56
C MET A 1 -5.68 -8.72 0.43
N ARG A 2 -7.00 -8.82 0.63
CA ARG A 2 -7.96 -8.76 -0.50
C ARG A 2 -8.67 -7.42 -0.65
N GLU A 3 -8.86 -6.71 0.45
CA GLU A 3 -9.71 -5.53 0.53
C GLU A 3 -8.91 -4.24 0.54
N TYR A 4 -7.71 -4.27 -0.08
CA TYR A 4 -6.40 -3.82 0.37
C TYR A 4 -5.97 -2.39 -0.24
N ILE A 5 -5.67 -1.36 0.62
CA ILE A 5 -5.74 0.17 0.60
C ILE A 5 -4.93 0.95 1.76
N PRO A 6 -3.61 0.92 1.90
CA PRO A 6 -2.82 1.35 3.09
C PRO A 6 -2.69 2.82 3.64
N CYS A 7 -3.73 3.53 4.10
CA CYS A 7 -3.66 4.52 5.27
C CYS A 7 -4.53 4.61 6.67
N LEU A 8 -5.56 3.97 7.40
CA LEU A 8 -6.70 2.84 7.61
C LEU A 8 -6.79 1.10 7.54
N ASP A 9 -6.01 -0.12 7.35
CA ASP A 9 -4.67 -0.92 6.89
C ASP A 9 -3.11 -0.80 7.30
N ASN A 10 -2.24 0.10 6.82
CA ASN A 10 -0.78 0.07 6.75
C ASN A 10 0.07 -0.41 7.92
N GLU A 11 -0.43 -0.71 9.13
CA GLU A 11 0.09 -1.80 10.00
C GLU A 11 1.64 -1.99 10.06
N GLU A 12 2.38 -0.89 9.98
CA GLU A 12 3.77 -0.66 10.36
C GLU A 12 4.04 0.84 10.74
N GLU A 13 3.13 1.79 10.54
CA GLU A 13 3.20 3.09 11.25
C GLU A 13 2.15 3.55 12.34
N ILE A 14 1.22 2.86 13.05
CA ILE A 14 0.07 3.44 13.86
C ILE A 14 0.54 4.36 14.99
N ARG A 15 1.01 3.89 16.12
CA ARG A 15 2.11 2.97 16.04
C ARG A 15 3.26 3.69 15.18
N ARG A 16 3.60 5.00 15.19
CA ARG A 16 4.96 5.54 14.78
C ARG A 16 5.55 6.84 15.41
N LEU A 17 4.89 7.99 15.50
CA LEU A 17 4.13 8.59 16.64
C LEU A 17 4.87 8.85 18.00
N PRO A 18 4.76 10.07 18.58
CA PRO A 18 5.12 10.46 20.02
C PRO A 18 4.29 10.76 21.47
N SER A 19 3.00 10.73 22.12
CA SER A 19 1.41 10.94 22.25
C SER A 19 0.12 10.64 21.33
N THR A 20 -0.66 9.52 21.42
CA THR A 20 -1.65 8.96 20.42
C THR A 20 -2.91 9.77 20.31
N GLU A 21 -3.06 10.48 21.41
CA GLU A 21 -4.35 10.73 21.97
C GLU A 21 -5.08 11.76 21.10
N ARG A 22 -4.38 12.27 20.07
CA ARG A 22 -4.93 13.13 19.02
C ARG A 22 -5.73 12.41 17.95
N GLY A 23 -5.68 11.08 17.89
CA GLY A 23 -6.49 10.28 16.97
C GLY A 23 -5.82 10.08 15.62
N GLU A 24 -4.53 10.39 15.53
CA GLU A 24 -3.65 10.18 14.37
C GLU A 24 -3.83 8.78 13.86
N ARG A 25 -4.25 7.84 14.74
CA ARG A 25 -4.68 6.44 14.52
C ARG A 25 -5.30 6.11 13.15
N PHE A 26 -5.81 7.11 12.45
CA PHE A 26 -6.73 6.99 11.34
C PHE A 26 -6.72 8.13 10.28
N GLU A 27 -5.65 8.85 9.96
CA GLU A 27 -5.63 9.71 8.76
C GLU A 27 -5.07 9.02 7.49
N ARG A 28 -4.28 9.76 6.70
CA ARG A 28 -3.35 9.29 5.68
C ARG A 28 -1.96 9.26 6.30
N HIS A 29 -1.32 8.10 6.36
CA HIS A 29 0.02 7.71 6.85
C HIS A 29 0.17 6.28 6.32
N CYS A 30 1.30 5.98 5.73
CA CYS A 30 1.14 5.84 4.30
C CYS A 30 2.50 5.13 3.73
N PRO A 31 2.56 4.19 2.73
CA PRO A 31 3.72 3.44 2.10
C PRO A 31 4.49 4.01 0.86
N ALA A 32 5.76 3.64 0.49
CA ALA A 32 6.72 4.47 -0.33
C ALA A 32 7.35 3.96 -1.66
N LYS A 33 8.61 4.31 -1.95
CA LYS A 33 9.19 4.54 -3.30
C LYS A 33 10.04 3.37 -3.89
N ASP A 34 10.30 2.31 -3.14
CA ASP A 34 10.67 0.95 -3.59
C ASP A 34 9.81 -0.08 -2.82
N LYS A 35 8.66 0.41 -2.37
CA LYS A 35 7.83 -0.03 -1.30
C LYS A 35 6.36 -0.21 -1.63
N ALA A 36 5.99 0.41 -2.72
CA ALA A 36 4.86 0.17 -3.57
C ALA A 36 4.85 -1.16 -4.35
N LEU A 37 4.61 -2.26 -3.65
CA LEU A 37 3.87 -3.43 -4.17
C LEU A 37 3.29 -3.34 -5.65
N SER A 38 3.52 -4.35 -6.54
CA SER A 38 2.52 -5.08 -7.42
C SER A 38 2.32 -6.77 -7.32
N CYS A 39 1.34 -7.69 -6.81
CA CYS A 39 -0.18 -8.09 -6.44
C CYS A 39 -1.49 -8.58 -7.32
N LEU A 40 -2.23 -7.73 -8.07
CA LEU A 40 -3.56 -7.61 -8.76
C LEU A 40 -4.88 -7.89 -8.01
N VAL A 41 -5.79 -6.94 -7.82
CA VAL A 41 -6.88 -7.22 -6.85
C VAL A 41 -7.81 -8.38 -7.17
N PRO A 42 -7.92 -9.39 -6.29
CA PRO A 42 -8.61 -10.59 -6.61
C PRO A 42 -10.07 -10.28 -6.48
N ALA A 43 -10.82 -10.53 -7.54
CA ALA A 43 -12.10 -11.17 -7.36
C ALA A 43 -12.03 -12.19 -6.18
N PRO A 44 -12.67 -11.94 -5.03
CA PRO A 44 -12.87 -12.93 -3.97
C PRO A 44 -13.30 -14.31 -4.48
N LYS A 45 -13.14 -15.37 -3.67
CA LYS A 45 -13.48 -16.73 -4.14
C LYS A 45 -14.99 -16.81 -4.36
N GLY A 46 -15.42 -16.85 -5.61
CA GLY A 46 -16.83 -16.79 -6.00
C GLY A 46 -17.38 -15.38 -6.26
N TYR A 47 -16.52 -14.36 -6.41
CA TYR A 47 -16.92 -12.98 -6.74
C TYR A 47 -17.92 -12.93 -7.90
N LYS A 48 -18.90 -12.04 -7.75
CA LYS A 48 -19.97 -11.79 -8.71
C LYS A 48 -19.89 -10.34 -9.18
N GLY A 49 -20.41 -10.06 -10.38
CA GLY A 49 -20.62 -8.68 -10.82
C GLY A 49 -21.45 -7.91 -9.76
N PRO A 50 -21.14 -6.61 -9.53
CA PRO A 50 -21.89 -5.80 -8.57
C PRO A 50 -23.38 -5.79 -8.91
N ILE A 51 -24.21 -5.61 -7.89
CA ILE A 51 -25.63 -5.34 -8.10
C ILE A 51 -25.75 -3.92 -8.70
N PRO A 52 -26.59 -3.67 -9.73
CA PRO A 52 -26.80 -2.31 -10.23
C PRO A 52 -27.49 -1.41 -9.21
N TRP A 53 -27.22 -0.10 -9.30
CA TRP A 53 -27.97 0.93 -8.59
C TRP A 53 -29.44 0.96 -9.11
N PRO A 54 -30.45 1.27 -8.28
CA PRO A 54 -30.37 1.57 -6.84
C PRO A 54 -30.28 0.32 -5.95
N ARG A 55 -30.50 -0.89 -6.47
CA ARG A 55 -30.63 -2.09 -5.63
C ARG A 55 -29.36 -2.46 -4.84
N SER A 56 -28.17 -2.03 -5.30
CA SER A 56 -26.94 -2.19 -4.51
C SER A 56 -26.92 -1.36 -3.22
N ARG A 57 -27.75 -0.32 -3.07
CA ARG A 57 -27.93 0.43 -1.82
C ARG A 57 -28.27 -0.49 -0.64
N ASP A 58 -29.03 -1.57 -0.88
CA ASP A 58 -29.62 -2.38 0.19
C ASP A 58 -29.11 -3.84 0.19
N GLU A 59 -28.57 -4.33 -0.93
CA GLU A 59 -27.99 -5.67 -1.06
C GLU A 59 -26.57 -5.65 -1.66
N VAL A 60 -25.63 -6.41 -1.08
CA VAL A 60 -24.36 -6.77 -1.73
C VAL A 60 -24.07 -8.26 -1.59
N TRP A 61 -23.22 -8.83 -2.44
CA TRP A 61 -22.89 -10.25 -2.38
C TRP A 61 -21.93 -10.56 -1.23
N PHE A 62 -22.24 -11.59 -0.43
CA PHE A 62 -21.32 -12.11 0.60
C PHE A 62 -19.98 -12.53 -0.03
N SER A 63 -20.03 -13.07 -1.24
CA SER A 63 -18.84 -13.42 -2.00
C SER A 63 -17.91 -12.24 -2.23
N ASN A 64 -18.39 -10.99 -2.27
CA ASN A 64 -17.62 -9.83 -2.72
C ASN A 64 -16.89 -9.09 -1.59
N VAL A 65 -17.33 -9.25 -0.34
CA VAL A 65 -16.71 -8.72 0.89
C VAL A 65 -16.81 -9.81 1.97
N PRO A 66 -16.03 -10.90 1.91
CA PRO A 66 -16.31 -12.14 2.65
C PRO A 66 -15.89 -12.09 4.15
N HIS A 67 -16.32 -11.06 4.87
CA HIS A 67 -15.99 -10.78 6.27
C HIS A 67 -17.26 -10.77 7.14
N MET A 68 -17.28 -11.58 8.21
CA MET A 68 -18.44 -11.68 9.10
C MET A 68 -18.44 -10.65 10.23
N ARG A 69 -17.25 -10.21 10.68
CA ARG A 69 -17.02 -9.38 11.89
C ARG A 69 -18.04 -8.26 12.13
N LEU A 70 -18.39 -7.47 11.11
CA LEU A 70 -19.36 -6.37 11.27
C LEU A 70 -20.83 -6.85 11.46
N VAL A 71 -21.20 -8.01 10.92
CA VAL A 71 -22.49 -8.69 11.22
C VAL A 71 -22.47 -9.25 12.64
N ASP A 72 -21.34 -9.80 13.08
CA ASP A 72 -21.21 -10.38 14.42
C ASP A 72 -21.22 -9.26 15.49
N ASP A 73 -20.50 -8.15 15.26
CA ASP A 73 -20.41 -6.98 16.14
C ASP A 73 -21.67 -6.09 16.15
N LYS A 74 -22.34 -5.92 14.99
CA LYS A 74 -23.40 -4.89 14.78
C LYS A 74 -24.71 -5.43 14.20
N GLY A 75 -24.84 -6.73 13.96
CA GLY A 75 -26.05 -7.32 13.37
C GLY A 75 -27.31 -7.06 14.20
N GLY A 76 -27.19 -7.16 15.53
CA GLY A 76 -28.26 -6.82 16.48
C GLY A 76 -28.62 -5.33 16.55
N GLN A 77 -27.90 -4.45 15.84
CA GLN A 77 -28.17 -3.01 15.76
C GLN A 77 -28.74 -2.59 14.39
N ASN A 78 -29.16 -3.54 13.56
CA ASN A 78 -29.67 -3.29 12.20
C ASN A 78 -28.68 -2.56 11.26
N TRP A 79 -27.37 -2.66 11.49
CA TRP A 79 -26.35 -2.13 10.55
C TRP A 79 -26.26 -2.98 9.28
N ILE A 80 -26.07 -4.29 9.48
CA ILE A 80 -25.82 -5.27 8.41
C ILE A 80 -26.24 -6.66 8.87
N THR A 81 -26.90 -7.43 8.00
CA THR A 81 -27.24 -8.85 8.25
C THR A 81 -26.78 -9.72 7.09
N LYS A 82 -26.43 -10.98 7.36
CA LYS A 82 -26.12 -11.95 6.30
C LYS A 82 -27.33 -12.85 6.03
N VAL A 83 -27.76 -12.91 4.77
CA VAL A 83 -28.87 -13.76 4.31
C VAL A 83 -28.39 -14.59 3.12
N LYS A 84 -28.27 -15.90 3.33
CA LYS A 84 -27.75 -16.87 2.34
C LYS A 84 -26.36 -16.45 1.82
N ASP A 85 -26.29 -15.97 0.57
CA ASP A 85 -25.06 -15.55 -0.12
C ASP A 85 -24.94 -14.02 -0.32
N LYS A 86 -25.71 -13.23 0.44
CA LYS A 86 -25.70 -11.76 0.45
C LYS A 86 -25.53 -11.20 1.85
N PHE A 87 -25.10 -9.94 1.92
CA PHE A 87 -25.43 -9.06 3.03
C PHE A 87 -26.61 -8.16 2.67
N ARG A 88 -27.35 -7.72 3.68
CA ARG A 88 -28.41 -6.72 3.60
C ARG A 88 -28.15 -5.57 4.56
N PHE A 89 -28.38 -4.35 4.11
CA PHE A 89 -28.31 -3.12 4.88
C PHE A 89 -29.73 -2.56 4.99
N PRO A 90 -30.43 -2.72 6.12
CA PRO A 90 -31.79 -2.21 6.28
C PRO A 90 -31.84 -0.69 6.56
N GLY A 91 -30.74 0.04 6.32
CA GLY A 91 -30.62 1.47 6.56
C GLY A 91 -30.48 1.88 8.04
N GLY A 92 -30.40 0.92 8.96
CA GLY A 92 -30.23 1.18 10.40
C GLY A 92 -28.83 1.67 10.79
N GLY A 93 -28.69 2.01 12.06
CA GLY A 93 -27.45 2.48 12.70
C GLY A 93 -27.67 2.74 14.19
N THR A 94 -26.59 2.91 14.97
CA THR A 94 -26.67 3.08 16.44
C THR A 94 -27.39 4.36 16.89
N GLN A 95 -27.51 5.35 15.99
CA GLN A 95 -28.34 6.56 16.14
C GLN A 95 -29.51 6.60 15.13
N PHE A 96 -29.65 5.60 14.26
CA PHE A 96 -30.67 5.55 13.20
C PHE A 96 -31.58 4.34 13.44
N ILE A 97 -32.13 4.25 14.65
CA ILE A 97 -32.90 3.07 15.11
C ILE A 97 -34.17 2.81 14.29
N HIS A 98 -34.73 3.86 13.66
CA HIS A 98 -35.86 3.78 12.72
C HIS A 98 -35.44 3.93 11.24
N GLY A 99 -34.13 3.89 10.95
CA GLY A 99 -33.56 3.96 9.61
C GLY A 99 -33.15 5.36 9.14
N ALA A 100 -32.09 5.43 8.34
CA ALA A 100 -31.47 6.68 7.90
C ALA A 100 -32.37 7.60 7.06
N ASN A 101 -33.42 7.09 6.40
CA ASN A 101 -34.35 7.97 5.69
C ASN A 101 -35.17 8.85 6.64
N GLN A 102 -35.72 8.26 7.71
CA GLN A 102 -36.51 9.02 8.69
C GLN A 102 -35.63 10.04 9.43
N TYR A 103 -34.35 9.72 9.67
CA TYR A 103 -33.37 10.67 10.20
C TYR A 103 -33.11 11.85 9.25
N LEU A 104 -33.02 11.61 7.95
CA LEU A 104 -32.92 12.68 6.94
C LEU A 104 -34.19 13.51 6.82
N ASP A 105 -35.36 12.89 7.00
CA ASP A 105 -36.65 13.58 7.04
C ASP A 105 -36.76 14.46 8.31
N GLN A 106 -36.31 13.95 9.47
CA GLN A 106 -36.22 14.75 10.70
C GLN A 106 -35.26 15.94 10.53
N ILE A 107 -34.06 15.76 9.98
CA ILE A 107 -33.15 16.88 9.68
C ILE A 107 -33.80 17.90 8.74
N SER A 108 -34.53 17.43 7.73
CA SER A 108 -35.25 18.31 6.78
C SER A 108 -36.41 19.08 7.43
N GLN A 109 -36.99 18.56 8.52
CA GLN A 109 -38.02 19.25 9.33
C GLN A 109 -37.39 20.20 10.36
N MET A 110 -36.27 19.80 10.99
CA MET A 110 -35.50 20.60 11.93
C MET A 110 -34.91 21.87 11.29
N VAL A 111 -34.37 21.74 10.06
CA VAL A 111 -33.73 22.83 9.31
C VAL A 111 -34.14 22.74 7.82
N PRO A 112 -35.32 23.26 7.43
CA PRO A 112 -35.78 23.22 6.03
C PRO A 112 -34.83 23.90 5.04
N ASP A 113 -34.10 24.92 5.49
CA ASP A 113 -33.08 25.64 4.71
C ASP A 113 -31.89 24.78 4.27
N ILE A 114 -31.75 23.54 4.77
CA ILE A 114 -30.73 22.60 4.30
C ILE A 114 -30.97 22.17 2.84
N ALA A 115 -32.23 22.13 2.40
CA ALA A 115 -32.67 21.96 1.01
C ALA A 115 -31.78 20.99 0.18
N PHE A 116 -31.76 19.72 0.60
CA PHE A 116 -30.99 18.65 -0.05
C PHE A 116 -31.29 18.54 -1.55
N GLY A 117 -30.23 18.57 -2.36
CA GLY A 117 -30.31 18.46 -3.83
C GLY A 117 -30.41 19.79 -4.57
N SER A 118 -30.58 20.92 -3.86
CA SER A 118 -30.63 22.25 -4.48
C SER A 118 -29.65 23.24 -3.84
N ARG A 119 -29.67 23.40 -2.50
CA ARG A 119 -28.72 24.23 -1.75
C ARG A 119 -27.56 23.40 -1.22
N THR A 120 -27.84 22.38 -0.40
CA THR A 120 -26.85 21.36 -0.05
C THR A 120 -26.70 20.38 -1.22
N ARG A 121 -25.56 20.43 -1.90
CA ARG A 121 -25.20 19.55 -3.03
C ARG A 121 -24.02 18.65 -2.69
N VAL A 122 -23.05 19.13 -1.92
CA VAL A 122 -21.84 18.40 -1.54
C VAL A 122 -21.72 18.36 -0.01
N ALA A 123 -21.59 17.16 0.56
CA ALA A 123 -21.58 16.97 2.01
C ALA A 123 -20.51 15.96 2.47
N LEU A 124 -20.07 16.07 3.73
CA LEU A 124 -19.15 15.12 4.38
C LEU A 124 -19.90 14.38 5.50
N ASP A 125 -19.80 13.06 5.55
CA ASP A 125 -20.41 12.23 6.60
C ASP A 125 -19.29 11.51 7.38
N VAL A 126 -19.04 11.94 8.62
CA VAL A 126 -17.86 11.62 9.43
C VAL A 126 -18.17 10.52 10.43
N GLY A 127 -17.39 9.44 10.39
CA GLY A 127 -17.67 8.22 11.14
C GLY A 127 -18.90 7.48 10.58
N CYS A 128 -19.12 7.56 9.26
CA CYS A 128 -20.35 7.19 8.55
C CYS A 128 -20.86 5.74 8.69
N GLY A 129 -20.13 4.85 9.36
CA GLY A 129 -20.45 3.44 9.42
C GLY A 129 -20.38 2.80 8.03
N VAL A 130 -21.38 1.97 7.70
CA VAL A 130 -21.57 1.42 6.34
C VAL A 130 -22.04 2.47 5.31
N ALA A 131 -21.97 3.77 5.62
CA ALA A 131 -22.55 4.91 4.92
C ALA A 131 -24.07 4.79 4.71
N SER A 132 -24.83 4.52 5.78
CA SER A 132 -26.31 4.52 5.69
C SER A 132 -26.85 5.91 5.32
N PHE A 133 -26.31 6.98 5.91
CA PHE A 133 -26.72 8.37 5.68
C PHE A 133 -26.42 8.83 4.24
N GLY A 134 -25.16 8.79 3.81
CA GLY A 134 -24.76 9.15 2.44
C GLY A 134 -25.47 8.36 1.33
N ALA A 135 -25.82 7.09 1.57
CA ALA A 135 -26.54 6.26 0.60
C ALA A 135 -27.98 6.71 0.33
N TYR A 136 -28.66 7.27 1.32
CA TYR A 136 -30.00 7.83 1.16
C TYR A 136 -29.95 9.29 0.68
N LEU A 137 -28.91 10.06 1.03
CA LEU A 137 -28.66 11.38 0.46
C LEU A 137 -28.34 11.35 -1.05
N LEU A 138 -27.63 10.34 -1.54
CA LEU A 138 -27.44 10.13 -2.99
C LEU A 138 -28.77 9.91 -3.73
N SER A 139 -29.80 9.45 -3.03
CA SER A 139 -31.17 9.33 -3.59
C SER A 139 -31.94 10.66 -3.60
N ARG A 140 -31.38 11.73 -3.03
CA ARG A 140 -31.92 13.11 -2.98
C ARG A 140 -31.03 14.10 -3.76
N ASP A 141 -30.27 13.60 -4.73
CA ASP A 141 -29.26 14.33 -5.54
C ASP A 141 -28.22 15.12 -4.71
N VAL A 142 -27.78 14.55 -3.58
CA VAL A 142 -26.65 15.06 -2.78
C VAL A 142 -25.45 14.12 -2.90
N LEU A 143 -24.30 14.67 -3.28
CA LEU A 143 -23.04 13.95 -3.28
C LEU A 143 -22.41 14.01 -1.88
N THR A 144 -22.80 13.08 -1.02
CA THR A 144 -22.20 12.89 0.29
C THR A 144 -20.94 12.04 0.19
N LEU A 145 -19.78 12.63 0.44
CA LEU A 145 -18.53 11.90 0.65
C LEU A 145 -18.54 11.31 2.07
N SER A 146 -18.72 9.99 2.13
CA SER A 146 -18.83 9.29 3.41
C SER A 146 -17.43 8.88 3.89
N ILE A 147 -16.98 9.43 5.00
CA ILE A 147 -15.67 9.14 5.60
C ILE A 147 -15.79 8.45 6.95
N ALA A 148 -14.83 7.60 7.25
CA ALA A 148 -14.65 7.05 8.57
C ALA A 148 -13.17 6.74 8.78
N PRO A 149 -12.66 6.88 10.03
CA PRO A 149 -11.53 6.08 10.44
C PRO A 149 -11.93 4.63 10.18
N LYS A 150 -11.08 3.86 9.52
CA LYS A 150 -11.32 2.43 9.57
C LYS A 150 -10.67 1.90 10.83
N ASP A 151 -11.48 1.19 11.58
CA ASP A 151 -11.24 0.82 12.96
C ASP A 151 -11.34 -0.69 13.12
N VAL A 152 -11.50 -1.15 14.36
CA VAL A 152 -11.72 -2.56 14.72
C VAL A 152 -12.99 -3.17 14.11
N HIS A 153 -13.89 -2.39 13.50
CA HIS A 153 -15.13 -2.84 12.86
C HIS A 153 -15.06 -2.85 11.32
N GLU A 154 -13.89 -2.62 10.73
CA GLU A 154 -13.38 -3.13 9.44
C GLU A 154 -14.34 -3.34 8.26
N ASN A 155 -13.98 -2.76 7.11
CA ASN A 155 -14.71 -2.84 5.83
C ASN A 155 -16.02 -2.03 5.80
N GLN A 156 -16.27 -1.20 6.81
CA GLN A 156 -17.39 -0.23 6.85
C GLN A 156 -17.52 0.56 5.52
N ILE A 157 -16.47 1.28 5.15
CA ILE A 157 -16.33 2.03 3.89
C ILE A 157 -16.32 1.08 2.65
N GLN A 158 -15.89 -0.19 2.78
CA GLN A 158 -16.03 -1.15 1.67
C GLN A 158 -17.48 -1.40 1.32
N PHE A 159 -18.31 -1.59 2.34
CA PHE A 159 -19.72 -1.86 2.13
C PHE A 159 -20.37 -0.64 1.46
N ALA A 160 -20.06 0.59 1.89
CA ALA A 160 -20.46 1.81 1.19
C ALA A 160 -20.09 1.79 -0.30
N LEU A 161 -18.84 1.45 -0.62
CA LEU A 161 -18.35 1.47 -2.00
C LEU A 161 -18.93 0.34 -2.84
N GLU A 162 -19.03 -0.88 -2.32
CA GLU A 162 -19.71 -2.01 -2.99
C GLU A 162 -21.19 -1.71 -3.26
N ARG A 163 -21.87 -1.03 -2.31
CA ARG A 163 -23.25 -0.52 -2.45
C ARG A 163 -23.40 0.55 -3.55
N GLY A 164 -22.32 1.24 -3.90
CA GLY A 164 -22.27 2.26 -4.96
C GLY A 164 -22.29 3.71 -4.45
N VAL A 165 -21.94 3.93 -3.18
CA VAL A 165 -22.01 5.22 -2.48
C VAL A 165 -20.66 5.93 -2.56
N PRO A 166 -20.59 7.28 -2.68
CA PRO A 166 -19.36 8.01 -2.52
C PRO A 166 -18.83 7.86 -1.09
N ALA A 167 -17.67 7.22 -0.99
CA ALA A 167 -17.00 7.02 0.29
C ALA A 167 -15.48 6.95 0.09
N MET A 168 -14.78 7.52 1.05
CA MET A 168 -13.33 7.62 1.09
C MET A 168 -12.97 7.40 2.56
N ALA A 169 -12.02 6.53 2.84
CA ALA A 169 -11.66 6.28 4.23
C ALA A 169 -10.75 7.45 4.67
N ALA A 170 -11.10 8.15 5.76
CA ALA A 170 -10.33 9.27 6.33
C ALA A 170 -10.83 9.59 7.77
N ALA A 171 -9.99 10.21 8.60
CA ALA A 171 -10.37 10.75 9.90
C ALA A 171 -9.62 12.05 10.23
N PHE A 172 -10.05 12.72 11.30
CA PHE A 172 -9.50 13.98 11.80
C PHE A 172 -8.46 13.71 12.89
N ALA A 173 -7.22 14.20 12.75
CA ALA A 173 -6.22 14.12 13.82
C ALA A 173 -5.21 15.27 13.89
N THR A 174 -4.18 15.31 13.03
CA THR A 174 -3.13 16.36 13.05
C THR A 174 -2.74 16.90 11.66
N HIS A 175 -3.34 16.47 10.55
CA HIS A 175 -3.28 17.19 9.27
C HIS A 175 -4.64 17.62 8.74
N ARG A 176 -4.60 18.57 7.80
CA ARG A 176 -5.74 18.92 6.96
C ARG A 176 -6.20 17.70 6.15
N LEU A 177 -7.51 17.47 6.11
CA LEU A 177 -8.10 16.56 5.14
C LEU A 177 -7.91 17.11 3.73
N LEU A 178 -7.90 16.20 2.76
CA LEU A 178 -7.52 16.46 1.37
C LEU A 178 -8.55 17.25 0.54
N TYR A 179 -9.39 18.02 1.22
CA TYR A 179 -10.48 18.81 0.67
C TYR A 179 -10.16 20.29 0.93
N PRO A 180 -10.35 21.18 -0.06
CA PRO A 180 -9.91 22.56 0.03
C PRO A 180 -10.73 23.29 1.09
N SER A 181 -10.37 24.53 1.40
CA SER A 181 -11.25 25.38 2.19
C SER A 181 -12.61 25.52 1.50
N GLN A 182 -13.67 25.65 2.31
CA GLN A 182 -15.05 25.83 1.84
C GLN A 182 -15.57 24.74 0.88
N ALA A 183 -15.07 23.51 0.96
CA ALA A 183 -15.48 22.38 0.13
C ALA A 183 -16.97 22.00 0.30
N PHE A 184 -17.43 21.81 1.54
CA PHE A 184 -18.71 21.16 1.84
C PHE A 184 -19.81 22.15 2.23
N ASP A 185 -21.04 21.88 1.79
CA ASP A 185 -22.25 22.61 2.17
C ASP A 185 -22.79 22.13 3.55
N LEU A 186 -22.49 20.88 3.92
CA LEU A 186 -22.85 20.22 5.18
C LEU A 186 -21.72 19.27 5.62
N ILE A 187 -21.37 19.28 6.91
CA ILE A 187 -20.56 18.24 7.54
C ILE A 187 -21.39 17.59 8.67
N HIS A 188 -21.41 16.26 8.75
CA HIS A 188 -22.22 15.48 9.68
C HIS A 188 -21.36 14.50 10.48
N CYS A 189 -21.63 14.32 11.77
CA CYS A 189 -21.06 13.26 12.61
C CYS A 189 -22.16 12.63 13.49
N SER A 190 -22.29 11.31 13.47
CA SER A 190 -23.26 10.58 14.30
C SER A 190 -22.56 9.51 15.15
N ARG A 191 -22.40 9.80 16.45
CA ARG A 191 -21.49 9.10 17.39
C ARG A 191 -20.13 8.74 16.78
N CYS A 192 -19.50 9.66 16.02
CA CYS A 192 -18.19 9.43 15.39
C CYS A 192 -17.01 9.26 16.38
N ARG A 193 -17.24 9.42 17.69
CA ARG A 193 -16.24 9.27 18.78
C ARG A 193 -15.02 10.20 18.69
N ILE A 194 -15.11 11.26 17.90
CA ILE A 194 -14.15 12.36 17.88
C ILE A 194 -14.41 13.25 19.09
N ASN A 195 -13.35 13.60 19.83
CA ASN A 195 -13.41 14.70 20.80
C ASN A 195 -13.13 16.01 20.04
N TRP A 196 -14.17 16.83 19.86
CA TRP A 196 -14.09 18.09 19.11
C TRP A 196 -13.49 19.26 19.90
N THR A 197 -13.44 19.17 21.24
CA THR A 197 -13.04 20.28 22.14
C THR A 197 -11.56 20.20 22.56
N ARG A 198 -10.93 19.04 22.35
CA ARG A 198 -9.50 18.77 22.60
C ARG A 198 -8.58 19.77 21.87
N ASP A 199 -7.45 20.10 22.50
CA ASP A 199 -6.37 20.95 21.95
C ASP A 199 -6.88 22.32 21.44
N ASP A 200 -7.56 23.08 22.31
CA ASP A 200 -8.22 24.35 21.97
C ASP A 200 -9.23 24.26 20.79
N GLY A 201 -9.68 23.05 20.44
CA GLY A 201 -10.65 22.78 19.38
C GLY A 201 -10.06 22.41 18.02
N ILE A 202 -8.81 21.94 17.95
CA ILE A 202 -8.07 21.76 16.69
C ILE A 202 -8.79 20.91 15.62
N LEU A 203 -9.56 19.88 16.02
CA LEU A 203 -10.31 19.06 15.07
C LEU A 203 -11.57 19.78 14.54
N LEU A 204 -12.18 20.65 15.35
CA LEU A 204 -13.31 21.47 14.94
C LEU A 204 -12.87 22.67 14.09
N LEU A 205 -11.63 23.14 14.26
CA LEU A 205 -10.99 24.09 13.33
C LEU A 205 -10.82 23.50 11.93
N GLU A 206 -10.50 22.21 11.79
CA GLU A 206 -10.45 21.55 10.48
C GLU A 206 -11.84 21.42 9.84
N VAL A 207 -12.87 21.09 10.62
CA VAL A 207 -14.27 21.19 10.18
C VAL A 207 -14.58 22.62 9.73
N ASN A 208 -14.14 23.63 10.49
CA ASN A 208 -14.33 25.04 10.14
C ASN A 208 -13.61 25.42 8.84
N ARG A 209 -12.39 24.94 8.56
CA ARG A 209 -11.68 25.21 7.30
C ARG A 209 -12.44 24.67 6.10
N MET A 210 -12.87 23.40 6.15
CA MET A 210 -13.55 22.72 5.04
C MET A 210 -15.02 23.12 4.85
N LEU A 211 -15.71 23.53 5.91
CA LEU A 211 -17.12 23.93 5.83
C LEU A 211 -17.24 25.27 5.10
N ARG A 212 -18.10 25.33 4.07
CA ARG A 212 -18.41 26.58 3.35
C ARG A 212 -19.04 27.59 4.30
N ALA A 213 -18.75 28.88 4.11
CA ALA A 213 -19.33 29.95 4.91
C ALA A 213 -20.87 29.89 4.84
N GLY A 214 -21.57 30.01 5.98
CA GLY A 214 -23.02 29.79 6.06
C GLY A 214 -23.51 28.34 5.98
N GLY A 215 -22.62 27.37 5.79
CA GLY A 215 -22.91 25.93 5.79
C GLY A 215 -23.08 25.34 7.20
N TYR A 216 -23.54 24.08 7.26
CA TYR A 216 -24.00 23.45 8.49
C TYR A 216 -23.06 22.36 9.05
N PHE A 217 -23.02 22.22 10.38
CA PHE A 217 -22.42 21.10 11.10
C PHE A 217 -23.46 20.35 11.94
N ALA A 218 -23.72 19.09 11.61
CA ALA A 218 -24.70 18.23 12.30
C ALA A 218 -24.00 17.23 13.23
N TRP A 219 -24.24 17.32 14.54
CA TRP A 219 -23.67 16.40 15.54
C TRP A 219 -24.76 15.62 16.28
N ALA A 220 -24.73 14.30 16.15
CA ALA A 220 -25.67 13.39 16.81
C ALA A 220 -24.95 12.49 17.81
N ALA A 221 -24.74 12.97 19.04
CA ALA A 221 -23.87 12.35 20.05
C ALA A 221 -24.50 12.28 21.45
N GLN A 222 -23.85 11.57 22.38
CA GLN A 222 -24.36 11.37 23.74
C GLN A 222 -24.44 12.66 24.59
N PRO A 223 -23.46 13.60 24.54
CA PRO A 223 -23.57 14.91 25.20
C PRO A 223 -24.79 15.75 24.79
N VAL A 224 -25.39 15.48 23.62
CA VAL A 224 -26.59 16.20 23.17
C VAL A 224 -27.80 15.92 24.06
N TYR A 225 -27.93 14.70 24.61
CA TYR A 225 -29.18 14.21 25.22
C TYR A 225 -29.00 13.40 26.53
N LYS A 226 -27.78 13.08 26.95
CA LYS A 226 -27.52 12.47 28.26
C LYS A 226 -27.32 13.56 29.32
N HIS A 227 -27.89 13.34 30.50
CA HIS A 227 -27.77 14.23 31.66
C HIS A 227 -26.74 13.74 32.71
N GLU A 228 -25.89 12.76 32.36
CA GLU A 228 -24.72 12.36 33.17
C GLU A 228 -23.72 13.52 33.25
N GLU A 229 -23.09 13.73 34.41
CA GLU A 229 -22.25 14.91 34.70
C GLU A 229 -21.15 15.16 33.65
N ALA A 230 -20.31 14.16 33.38
CA ALA A 230 -19.28 14.21 32.33
C ALA A 230 -19.83 14.31 30.89
N GLN A 231 -21.14 14.13 30.66
CA GLN A 231 -21.80 14.40 29.37
C GLN A 231 -22.34 15.84 29.31
N GLN A 232 -22.72 16.43 30.44
CA GLN A 232 -23.05 17.86 30.53
C GLN A 232 -21.80 18.73 30.41
N GLU A 233 -20.68 18.30 30.97
CA GLU A 233 -19.37 18.97 30.86
C GLU A 233 -18.91 19.03 29.40
N ALA A 234 -18.81 17.87 28.72
CA ALA A 234 -18.49 17.78 27.29
C ALA A 234 -19.50 18.50 26.36
N TRP A 235 -20.73 18.77 26.84
CA TRP A 235 -21.68 19.62 26.12
C TRP A 235 -21.35 21.12 26.29
N LYS A 236 -21.05 21.56 27.51
CA LYS A 236 -20.63 22.95 27.81
C LYS A 236 -19.34 23.33 27.08
N GLU A 237 -18.34 22.44 27.06
CA GLU A 237 -17.11 22.66 26.29
C GLU A 237 -17.38 22.89 24.80
N MET A 238 -18.36 22.17 24.22
CA MET A 238 -18.74 22.31 22.82
C MET A 238 -19.49 23.61 22.56
N GLU A 239 -20.36 24.04 23.49
CA GLU A 239 -21.03 25.36 23.41
C GLU A 239 -20.03 26.51 23.52
N ASP A 240 -19.10 26.47 24.49
CA ASP A 240 -18.02 27.46 24.63
C ASP A 240 -17.13 27.52 23.38
N LEU A 241 -16.64 26.38 22.90
CA LEU A 241 -15.80 26.35 21.69
C LEU A 241 -16.56 26.85 20.46
N THR A 242 -17.81 26.43 20.25
CA THR A 242 -18.58 26.89 19.09
C THR A 242 -18.92 28.38 19.15
N ALA A 243 -19.17 28.94 20.35
CA ALA A 243 -19.25 30.38 20.56
C ALA A 243 -17.93 31.09 20.23
N ARG A 244 -16.78 30.58 20.71
CA ARG A 244 -15.44 31.10 20.39
C ARG A 244 -15.07 30.97 18.90
N LEU A 245 -15.72 30.08 18.16
CA LEU A 245 -15.64 29.94 16.69
C LEU A 245 -16.74 30.69 15.93
N CYS A 246 -17.55 31.53 16.59
CA CYS A 246 -18.65 32.29 15.98
C CYS A 246 -19.75 31.43 15.30
N TRP A 247 -19.93 30.18 15.71
CA TRP A 247 -20.94 29.27 15.12
C TRP A 247 -22.30 29.42 15.81
N GLU A 248 -23.36 29.55 15.00
CA GLU A 248 -24.75 29.64 15.45
C GLU A 248 -25.33 28.25 15.73
N LEU A 249 -25.82 27.97 16.96
CA LEU A 249 -26.60 26.75 17.25
C LEU A 249 -28.04 26.92 16.73
N VAL A 250 -28.28 26.50 15.49
CA VAL A 250 -29.55 26.64 14.77
C VAL A 250 -30.67 25.82 15.41
N LYS A 251 -30.38 24.58 15.81
CA LYS A 251 -31.38 23.67 16.37
C LYS A 251 -30.74 22.57 17.22
N LYS A 252 -31.33 22.27 18.37
CA LYS A 252 -31.09 21.06 19.17
C LYS A 252 -32.42 20.33 19.37
N GLU A 253 -32.49 19.06 19.01
CA GLU A 253 -33.71 18.27 19.09
C GLU A 253 -33.40 16.78 19.29
N GLY A 254 -33.97 16.18 20.34
CA GLY A 254 -33.67 14.80 20.72
C GLY A 254 -32.17 14.60 20.92
N TYR A 255 -31.57 13.76 20.09
CA TYR A 255 -30.13 13.41 20.11
C TYR A 255 -29.30 14.13 19.02
N ILE A 256 -29.87 15.12 18.33
CA ILE A 256 -29.26 15.85 17.21
C ILE A 256 -29.09 17.32 17.59
N ALA A 257 -27.91 17.88 17.33
CA ALA A 257 -27.67 19.32 17.35
C ALA A 257 -27.07 19.78 16.01
N MET A 258 -27.45 20.97 15.56
CA MET A 258 -27.08 21.56 14.27
C MET A 258 -26.52 22.96 14.47
N TRP A 259 -25.26 23.15 14.11
CA TRP A 259 -24.61 24.47 14.06
C TRP A 259 -24.51 24.98 12.63
N ARG A 260 -24.26 26.28 12.50
CA ARG A 260 -23.99 26.96 11.22
C ARG A 260 -22.74 27.83 11.34
N LYS A 261 -21.86 27.73 10.35
CA LYS A 261 -20.64 28.53 10.24
C LYS A 261 -20.99 29.98 9.82
N PRO A 262 -20.29 31.02 10.32
CA PRO A 262 -20.50 32.40 9.88
C PRO A 262 -20.32 32.61 8.37
N LEU A 263 -20.93 33.67 7.84
CA LEU A 263 -20.92 34.02 6.41
C LEU A 263 -19.68 34.82 5.97
N ASN A 264 -19.00 35.49 6.90
CA ASN A 264 -17.83 36.35 6.64
C ASN A 264 -16.98 36.53 7.93
N ASN A 265 -15.84 37.22 7.83
CA ASN A 265 -14.90 37.41 8.96
C ASN A 265 -15.40 38.38 10.06
N SER A 266 -16.56 39.04 9.93
CA SER A 266 -16.95 40.14 10.85
C SER A 266 -16.97 39.73 12.32
N CYS A 267 -17.48 38.54 12.64
CA CYS A 267 -17.44 38.03 14.00
C CYS A 267 -16.03 37.66 14.45
N TYR A 268 -15.17 37.15 13.56
CA TYR A 268 -13.78 36.82 13.91
C TYR A 268 -12.95 38.06 14.27
N MET A 269 -13.15 39.18 13.56
CA MET A 269 -12.50 40.46 13.81
C MET A 269 -12.94 41.12 15.12
N ASN A 270 -14.16 40.81 15.60
CA ASN A 270 -14.76 41.40 16.79
C ASN A 270 -14.55 40.56 18.08
N ARG A 271 -13.62 39.59 18.08
CA ARG A 271 -13.27 38.77 19.25
C ARG A 271 -12.27 39.51 20.14
N ASP A 272 -12.39 39.35 21.45
CA ASP A 272 -11.48 40.00 22.41
C ASP A 272 -10.01 39.56 22.20
N PRO A 273 -9.03 40.47 22.36
CA PRO A 273 -7.61 40.14 22.26
C PRO A 273 -7.20 39.00 23.20
N GLY A 274 -6.59 37.95 22.65
CA GLY A 274 -6.15 36.77 23.39
C GLY A 274 -7.15 35.61 23.44
N VAL A 275 -8.37 35.76 22.92
CA VAL A 275 -9.33 34.65 22.82
C VAL A 275 -8.81 33.58 21.85
N LYS A 276 -8.51 32.40 22.41
CA LYS A 276 -8.14 31.20 21.64
C LYS A 276 -9.36 30.51 21.00
N PRO A 277 -9.19 29.81 19.86
CA PRO A 277 -8.00 29.83 18.99
C PRO A 277 -7.84 31.18 18.29
N ALA A 278 -6.60 31.55 17.94
CA ALA A 278 -6.29 32.79 17.23
C ALA A 278 -6.74 32.73 15.76
N LEU A 279 -6.60 33.82 15.00
CA LEU A 279 -6.65 33.78 13.54
C LEU A 279 -5.32 33.29 12.97
N CYS A 280 -5.33 32.65 11.79
CA CYS A 280 -4.10 32.18 11.15
C CYS A 280 -3.32 33.34 10.50
N ASP A 281 -2.01 33.16 10.32
CA ASP A 281 -1.17 34.10 9.58
C ASP A 281 -1.66 34.28 8.13
N PRO A 282 -1.56 35.48 7.53
CA PRO A 282 -2.02 35.71 6.14
C PRO A 282 -1.37 34.80 5.10
N ASP A 283 -0.13 34.36 5.35
CA ASP A 283 0.64 33.48 4.46
C ASP A 283 0.23 31.99 4.60
N ASP A 284 -0.67 31.64 5.53
CA ASP A 284 -1.22 30.29 5.68
C ASP A 284 -2.32 29.99 4.66
N ASN A 285 -1.94 29.65 3.42
CA ASN A 285 -2.88 29.24 2.38
C ASN A 285 -3.79 28.09 2.87
N PRO A 286 -5.12 28.30 3.01
CA PRO A 286 -6.03 27.29 3.56
C PRO A 286 -6.49 26.23 2.54
N ASP A 287 -6.13 26.40 1.26
CA ASP A 287 -6.37 25.43 0.18
C ASP A 287 -5.20 24.44 -0.02
N ASP A 288 -4.05 24.70 0.62
CA ASP A 288 -2.97 23.73 0.70
C ASP A 288 -3.27 22.68 1.76
N VAL A 289 -3.53 21.47 1.27
CA VAL A 289 -3.96 20.30 2.04
C VAL A 289 -2.94 19.16 1.98
N TRP A 290 -1.79 19.42 1.36
CA TRP A 290 -0.81 18.38 1.00
C TRP A 290 0.18 18.09 2.10
N TYR A 291 -0.32 17.32 3.06
CA TYR A 291 0.38 17.00 4.29
C TYR A 291 0.86 18.29 5.00
N VAL A 292 -0.03 19.29 4.96
CA VAL A 292 -0.01 20.46 5.84
C VAL A 292 -0.68 20.11 7.17
N ASN A 293 -0.01 20.45 8.28
CA ASN A 293 -0.52 20.29 9.64
C ASN A 293 -1.88 20.97 9.85
N LEU A 294 -2.65 20.45 10.80
CA LEU A 294 -3.64 21.26 11.50
C LEU A 294 -2.91 22.33 12.31
N LYS A 295 -3.30 23.59 12.12
CA LYS A 295 -2.83 24.72 12.90
C LYS A 295 -3.92 25.08 13.93
N PRO A 296 -3.59 25.44 15.17
CA PRO A 296 -4.56 25.81 16.21
C PRO A 296 -5.09 27.25 16.02
N CYS A 297 -5.49 27.58 14.79
CA CYS A 297 -5.95 28.89 14.36
C CYS A 297 -7.15 28.81 13.41
N ILE A 298 -7.93 29.88 13.35
CA ILE A 298 -9.08 30.07 12.47
C ILE A 298 -8.55 30.56 11.11
N SER A 299 -8.74 29.74 10.07
CA SER A 299 -8.46 30.17 8.69
C SER A 299 -9.43 31.27 8.25
N TRP A 300 -8.90 32.29 7.58
CA TRP A 300 -9.65 33.41 7.01
C TRP A 300 -10.72 32.96 6.01
N LEU A 301 -11.90 33.60 6.04
CA LEU A 301 -12.83 33.56 4.91
C LEU A 301 -12.42 34.61 3.86
N PRO A 302 -12.58 34.35 2.55
CA PRO A 302 -12.24 35.33 1.52
C PRO A 302 -13.14 36.58 1.61
N GLU A 303 -12.52 37.76 1.70
CA GLU A 303 -13.21 39.05 1.93
C GLU A 303 -14.22 39.38 0.83
N ASN A 304 -13.94 39.00 -0.41
CA ASN A 304 -14.79 39.20 -1.59
C ASN A 304 -16.02 38.26 -1.66
N GLY A 305 -16.22 37.39 -0.67
CA GLY A 305 -17.25 36.33 -0.70
C GLY A 305 -16.93 35.23 -1.72
N ASP A 306 -15.65 34.97 -1.98
CA ASP A 306 -15.24 34.01 -2.99
C ASP A 306 -15.32 32.58 -2.41
N GLY A 307 -16.09 31.72 -3.06
CA GLY A 307 -16.43 30.38 -2.57
C GLY A 307 -17.53 30.30 -1.50
N SER A 308 -17.96 31.43 -0.89
CA SER A 308 -18.98 31.41 0.16
C SER A 308 -20.38 31.11 -0.38
N THR A 309 -20.74 31.67 -1.54
CA THR A 309 -21.99 31.39 -2.25
C THR A 309 -21.72 30.97 -3.70
N PRO A 310 -21.70 29.66 -4.02
CA PRO A 310 -21.67 29.19 -5.40
C PRO A 310 -23.01 29.46 -6.10
N PHE A 311 -23.04 29.39 -7.43
CA PHE A 311 -24.30 29.39 -8.18
C PHE A 311 -25.22 28.23 -7.75
N PRO A 312 -26.55 28.32 -7.90
CA PRO A 312 -27.45 27.19 -7.61
C PRO A 312 -27.10 25.93 -8.41
N TRP A 313 -27.46 24.75 -7.88
CA TRP A 313 -27.45 23.52 -8.68
C TRP A 313 -28.61 23.55 -9.69
N PRO A 314 -28.42 23.17 -10.97
CA PRO A 314 -27.20 22.65 -11.60
C PRO A 314 -26.30 23.70 -12.28
N ALA A 315 -26.62 25.01 -12.24
CA ALA A 315 -25.87 26.05 -12.96
C ALA A 315 -24.37 26.09 -12.61
N ARG A 316 -24.01 25.88 -11.33
CA ARG A 316 -22.60 25.75 -10.87
C ARG A 316 -21.77 24.73 -11.65
N LEU A 317 -22.40 23.74 -12.31
CA LEU A 317 -21.70 22.71 -13.08
C LEU A 317 -20.95 23.26 -14.30
N MET A 318 -21.45 24.34 -14.92
CA MET A 318 -20.96 24.86 -16.21
C MET A 318 -20.34 26.26 -16.13
N GLU A 319 -20.70 27.06 -15.12
CA GLU A 319 -20.14 28.40 -14.93
C GLU A 319 -18.75 28.37 -14.28
N PRO A 320 -17.80 29.23 -14.70
CA PRO A 320 -16.49 29.33 -14.06
C PRO A 320 -16.61 30.03 -12.69
N PRO A 321 -16.26 29.37 -11.57
CA PRO A 321 -16.35 29.96 -10.24
C PRO A 321 -15.22 30.97 -10.00
N LYS A 322 -15.45 31.96 -9.12
CA LYS A 322 -14.47 33.03 -8.84
C LYS A 322 -13.09 32.51 -8.39
N ARG A 323 -13.04 31.44 -7.60
CA ARG A 323 -11.80 30.81 -7.10
C ARG A 323 -10.88 30.29 -8.22
N LEU A 324 -11.35 30.23 -9.46
CA LEU A 324 -10.53 29.96 -10.65
C LEU A 324 -9.39 30.98 -10.83
N GLU A 325 -9.58 32.24 -10.42
CA GLU A 325 -8.53 33.25 -10.56
C GLU A 325 -7.35 33.05 -9.59
N GLY A 326 -7.60 32.47 -8.42
CA GLY A 326 -6.58 32.14 -7.42
C GLY A 326 -5.73 30.90 -7.73
N VAL A 327 -6.05 30.16 -8.80
CA VAL A 327 -5.27 28.98 -9.17
C VAL A 327 -3.96 29.41 -9.84
N GLU A 328 -2.83 29.13 -9.21
CA GLU A 328 -1.49 29.43 -9.74
C GLU A 328 -1.20 28.61 -11.00
N MET A 329 -0.92 29.26 -12.14
CA MET A 329 -0.52 28.58 -13.38
C MET A 329 0.15 29.53 -14.37
N ASP A 330 1.10 29.00 -15.16
CA ASP A 330 1.88 29.70 -16.19
C ASP A 330 1.02 30.54 -17.15
N ALA A 331 -0.18 30.03 -17.47
CA ALA A 331 -1.14 30.64 -18.40
C ALA A 331 -2.02 31.74 -17.75
N HIS A 332 -1.39 32.65 -17.00
CA HIS A 332 -2.04 33.54 -16.03
C HIS A 332 -3.25 34.35 -16.58
N SER A 333 -3.21 34.78 -17.85
CA SER A 333 -4.24 35.63 -18.46
C SER A 333 -5.48 34.90 -19.00
N SER A 334 -5.49 33.57 -19.02
CA SER A 334 -6.45 32.78 -19.83
C SER A 334 -7.26 31.74 -19.04
N LYS A 335 -7.24 31.79 -17.70
CA LYS A 335 -7.82 30.76 -16.81
C LYS A 335 -9.30 30.45 -17.11
N LYS A 336 -10.15 31.48 -17.32
CA LYS A 336 -11.57 31.33 -17.69
C LYS A 336 -11.79 30.62 -19.04
N GLU A 337 -10.97 30.91 -20.05
CA GLU A 337 -11.14 30.30 -21.38
C GLU A 337 -10.56 28.87 -21.42
N LEU A 338 -9.50 28.59 -20.65
CA LEU A 338 -9.02 27.22 -20.42
C LEU A 338 -10.11 26.33 -19.77
N PHE A 339 -10.80 26.84 -18.75
CA PHE A 339 -11.94 26.16 -18.11
C PHE A 339 -13.08 25.84 -19.08
N LYS A 340 -13.46 26.80 -19.93
CA LYS A 340 -14.49 26.61 -20.97
C LYS A 340 -14.04 25.63 -22.05
N ALA A 341 -12.81 25.76 -22.53
CA ALA A 341 -12.25 24.91 -23.57
C ALA A 341 -12.13 23.45 -23.12
N GLU A 342 -11.68 23.20 -21.88
CA GLU A 342 -11.62 21.85 -21.30
C GLU A 342 -13.03 21.27 -21.11
N THR A 343 -13.98 22.07 -20.58
CA THR A 343 -15.37 21.64 -20.39
C THR A 343 -16.03 21.25 -21.72
N LYS A 344 -15.84 22.06 -22.78
CA LYS A 344 -16.35 21.73 -24.12
C LYS A 344 -15.67 20.49 -24.71
N PHE A 345 -14.33 20.43 -24.66
CA PHE A 345 -13.55 19.29 -25.13
C PHE A 345 -14.03 17.98 -24.52
N TRP A 346 -14.34 17.98 -23.22
CA TRP A 346 -14.85 16.77 -22.56
C TRP A 346 -16.28 16.42 -22.94
N ASP A 347 -17.19 17.38 -23.12
CA ASP A 347 -18.56 17.09 -23.55
C ASP A 347 -18.60 16.50 -24.98
N ASP A 348 -17.81 17.03 -25.91
CA ASP A 348 -17.64 16.50 -27.27
C ASP A 348 -17.07 15.06 -27.27
N ILE A 349 -16.03 14.80 -26.48
CA ILE A 349 -15.36 13.49 -26.40
C ILE A 349 -16.23 12.45 -25.67
N VAL A 350 -16.93 12.83 -24.61
CA VAL A 350 -17.86 11.96 -23.88
C VAL A 350 -19.08 11.62 -24.74
N GLU A 351 -19.61 12.55 -25.55
CA GLU A 351 -20.64 12.23 -26.55
C GLU A 351 -20.11 11.17 -27.55
N GLY A 352 -18.88 11.35 -28.04
CA GLY A 352 -18.18 10.36 -28.86
C GLY A 352 -18.13 8.97 -28.22
N TYR A 353 -17.70 8.89 -26.96
CA TYR A 353 -17.60 7.63 -26.21
C TYR A 353 -18.97 6.99 -25.95
N ILE A 354 -20.00 7.77 -25.61
CA ILE A 354 -21.38 7.29 -25.45
C ILE A 354 -21.92 6.75 -26.78
N ARG A 355 -21.73 7.48 -27.88
CA ARG A 355 -22.21 7.13 -29.23
C ARG A 355 -21.52 5.90 -29.80
N VAL A 356 -20.19 5.80 -29.70
CA VAL A 356 -19.40 4.72 -30.33
C VAL A 356 -19.32 3.50 -29.41
N PHE A 357 -18.98 3.69 -28.12
CA PHE A 357 -18.74 2.59 -27.18
C PHE A 357 -19.96 2.21 -26.32
N LYS A 358 -21.10 2.88 -26.53
CA LYS A 358 -22.42 2.54 -25.96
C LYS A 358 -22.45 2.50 -24.42
N TRP A 359 -21.75 3.43 -23.75
CA TRP A 359 -21.56 3.45 -22.29
C TRP A 359 -22.84 3.30 -21.45
N ARG A 360 -23.99 3.80 -21.92
CA ARG A 360 -25.31 3.60 -21.26
C ARG A 360 -25.66 2.12 -21.01
N LYS A 361 -25.07 1.18 -21.76
CA LYS A 361 -25.27 -0.27 -21.56
C LYS A 361 -24.47 -0.85 -20.37
N PHE A 362 -23.51 -0.12 -19.80
CA PHE A 362 -22.61 -0.64 -18.76
C PHE A 362 -23.11 -0.42 -17.32
N LYS A 363 -24.12 0.44 -17.11
CA LYS A 363 -24.70 0.74 -15.78
C LYS A 363 -23.63 1.05 -14.72
N LEU A 364 -22.76 1.99 -15.07
CA LEU A 364 -21.74 2.56 -14.18
C LEU A 364 -22.43 3.18 -12.96
N ARG A 365 -21.80 3.12 -11.79
CA ARG A 365 -22.29 3.77 -10.55
C ARG A 365 -21.19 4.62 -9.94
N ASN A 366 -20.00 4.03 -9.83
CA ASN A 366 -18.81 4.67 -9.29
C ASN A 366 -17.85 4.91 -10.45
N VAL A 367 -17.49 6.17 -10.72
CA VAL A 367 -16.47 6.56 -11.71
C VAL A 367 -15.36 7.39 -11.04
N LEU A 368 -14.15 7.31 -11.57
CA LEU A 368 -13.01 8.17 -11.19
C LEU A 368 -12.49 8.85 -12.45
N ASP A 369 -12.37 10.16 -12.42
CA ASP A 369 -11.55 10.90 -13.36
C ASP A 369 -10.24 11.29 -12.70
N MET A 370 -9.14 10.88 -13.32
CA MET A 370 -7.86 10.77 -12.64
C MET A 370 -7.01 12.04 -12.79
N ARG A 371 -7.06 12.66 -13.96
CA ARG A 371 -6.41 13.95 -14.21
C ARG A 371 -7.48 14.93 -14.65
N ALA A 372 -8.27 15.35 -13.67
CA ALA A 372 -9.56 15.98 -13.91
C ALA A 372 -9.48 17.40 -14.45
N GLY A 373 -8.33 18.08 -14.29
CA GLY A 373 -8.19 19.49 -14.66
C GLY A 373 -9.21 20.33 -13.89
N PHE A 374 -10.14 20.99 -14.58
CA PHE A 374 -11.25 21.73 -13.96
C PHE A 374 -12.51 20.87 -13.69
N GLY A 375 -12.45 19.56 -13.88
CA GLY A 375 -13.56 18.61 -13.69
C GLY A 375 -14.46 18.45 -14.93
N GLY A 376 -13.99 18.83 -16.13
CA GLY A 376 -14.84 18.86 -17.33
C GLY A 376 -15.45 17.51 -17.74
N PHE A 377 -14.74 16.40 -17.50
CA PHE A 377 -15.25 15.05 -17.80
C PHE A 377 -16.43 14.64 -16.91
N ALA A 378 -16.39 14.99 -15.61
CA ALA A 378 -17.53 14.74 -14.72
C ALA A 378 -18.72 15.64 -15.04
N ALA A 379 -18.46 16.90 -15.39
CA ALA A 379 -19.51 17.80 -15.87
C ALA A 379 -20.21 17.23 -17.12
N ALA A 380 -19.46 16.71 -18.09
CA ALA A 380 -20.00 16.04 -19.26
C ALA A 380 -20.83 14.79 -18.91
N LEU A 381 -20.38 13.93 -17.98
CA LEU A 381 -21.14 12.74 -17.58
C LEU A 381 -22.48 13.08 -16.91
N ILE A 382 -22.53 14.13 -16.08
CA ILE A 382 -23.76 14.60 -15.45
C ILE A 382 -24.67 15.29 -16.48
N ASN A 383 -24.13 16.20 -17.31
CA ASN A 383 -24.85 16.88 -18.40
C ASN A 383 -25.52 15.88 -19.35
N ARG A 384 -24.78 14.83 -19.75
CA ARG A 384 -25.31 13.75 -20.60
C ARG A 384 -26.12 12.70 -19.83
N LYS A 385 -26.45 12.91 -18.56
CA LYS A 385 -27.30 12.06 -17.70
C LYS A 385 -26.87 10.59 -17.70
N LEU A 386 -25.74 10.29 -17.06
CA LEU A 386 -25.38 8.93 -16.66
C LEU A 386 -25.52 8.79 -15.13
N ASP A 387 -26.13 7.69 -14.68
CA ASP A 387 -26.51 7.45 -13.28
C ASP A 387 -25.30 7.03 -12.40
N CYS A 388 -24.22 7.80 -12.45
CA CYS A 388 -22.98 7.55 -11.74
C CYS A 388 -22.42 8.82 -11.10
N TRP A 389 -21.83 8.68 -9.91
CA TRP A 389 -20.99 9.73 -9.33
C TRP A 389 -19.56 9.61 -9.85
N VAL A 390 -18.90 10.76 -10.00
CA VAL A 390 -17.49 10.84 -10.38
C VAL A 390 -16.71 11.41 -9.20
N MET A 391 -15.67 10.69 -8.79
CA MET A 391 -14.60 11.27 -8.01
C MET A 391 -13.64 11.96 -8.97
N ASN A 392 -13.48 13.27 -8.84
CA ASN A 392 -12.57 14.06 -9.67
C ASN A 392 -11.26 14.24 -8.94
N VAL A 393 -10.15 14.04 -9.64
CA VAL A 393 -8.85 14.06 -8.99
C VAL A 393 -7.96 15.13 -9.59
N VAL A 394 -7.38 15.94 -8.71
CA VAL A 394 -6.45 17.01 -9.06
C VAL A 394 -5.04 16.54 -8.77
N PRO A 395 -4.25 16.27 -9.83
CA PRO A 395 -2.81 16.23 -9.75
C PRO A 395 -2.27 17.51 -9.12
N VAL A 396 -1.75 17.43 -7.90
CA VAL A 396 -0.92 18.48 -7.30
C VAL A 396 0.52 18.48 -7.85
N SER A 397 0.85 17.67 -8.88
CA SER A 397 1.85 18.07 -9.90
C SER A 397 1.58 19.45 -10.44
N GLU A 398 0.29 19.69 -10.62
CA GLU A 398 -0.27 20.72 -11.44
C GLU A 398 -0.97 21.74 -10.55
N PRO A 399 -1.26 22.93 -11.11
CA PRO A 399 -2.10 23.94 -10.49
C PRO A 399 -3.26 23.37 -9.67
N ASN A 400 -3.41 23.80 -8.41
CA ASN A 400 -4.43 23.30 -7.49
C ASN A 400 -5.85 23.76 -7.92
N THR A 401 -6.44 23.04 -8.87
CA THR A 401 -7.80 23.30 -9.39
C THR A 401 -8.92 22.77 -8.49
N LEU A 402 -8.59 22.16 -7.35
CA LEU A 402 -9.58 21.50 -6.50
C LEU A 402 -10.64 22.44 -5.91
N PRO A 403 -10.30 23.68 -5.47
CA PRO A 403 -11.27 24.74 -5.21
C PRO A 403 -12.39 24.85 -6.26
N VAL A 404 -12.03 24.84 -7.54
CA VAL A 404 -12.95 24.99 -8.67
C VAL A 404 -13.90 23.80 -8.79
N ILE A 405 -13.43 22.58 -8.52
CA ILE A 405 -14.22 21.35 -8.60
C ILE A 405 -15.32 21.31 -7.53
N TYR A 406 -15.02 21.70 -6.30
CA TYR A 406 -16.01 21.75 -5.21
C TYR A 406 -17.04 22.87 -5.41
N ASP A 407 -16.63 24.03 -5.91
CA ASP A 407 -17.55 25.10 -6.30
C ASP A 407 -18.50 24.63 -7.42
N ARG A 408 -18.01 23.85 -8.41
CA ARG A 408 -18.85 23.19 -9.44
C ARG A 408 -19.88 22.19 -8.90
N GLY A 409 -19.87 21.86 -7.60
CA GLY A 409 -20.79 20.88 -7.01
C GLY A 409 -20.46 19.43 -7.37
N LEU A 410 -19.18 19.18 -7.64
CA LEU A 410 -18.60 17.86 -7.88
C LEU A 410 -17.85 17.41 -6.63
N LEU A 411 -17.70 16.09 -6.46
CA LEU A 411 -16.73 15.56 -5.51
C LEU A 411 -15.36 15.50 -6.17
N GLY A 412 -14.34 15.91 -5.41
CA GLY A 412 -12.97 15.65 -5.77
C GLY A 412 -12.04 15.62 -4.58
N VAL A 413 -10.76 15.49 -4.84
CA VAL A 413 -9.73 15.49 -3.80
C VAL A 413 -8.39 15.96 -4.37
N ALA A 414 -7.61 16.67 -3.55
CA ALA A 414 -6.22 17.01 -3.86
C ALA A 414 -5.51 15.68 -3.84
N HIS A 415 -5.11 15.17 -5.00
CA HIS A 415 -4.64 13.80 -5.10
C HIS A 415 -4.04 13.44 -6.48
N ASP A 416 -3.09 14.25 -6.91
CA ASP A 416 -1.73 13.78 -7.20
C ASP A 416 -1.58 12.23 -7.13
N TRP A 417 -1.14 11.59 -8.23
CA TRP A 417 -1.15 10.13 -8.56
C TRP A 417 0.05 9.06 -8.48
N CYS A 418 1.32 8.81 -8.01
CA CYS A 418 2.50 9.07 -7.05
C CYS A 418 2.24 8.63 -5.64
N GLU A 419 0.98 8.40 -5.37
CA GLU A 419 0.49 8.04 -4.08
C GLU A 419 -0.99 7.62 -4.28
N PRO A 420 -1.50 6.41 -3.90
CA PRO A 420 -2.89 6.02 -4.21
C PRO A 420 -4.04 6.64 -3.42
N PHE A 421 -5.24 6.24 -3.90
CA PHE A 421 -6.54 6.87 -3.72
C PHE A 421 -7.39 6.22 -2.60
N ASP A 422 -7.65 6.90 -1.47
CA ASP A 422 -8.11 6.30 -0.16
C ASP A 422 -9.46 5.57 -0.17
N THR A 423 -9.58 4.49 -0.94
CA THR A 423 -10.84 3.87 -1.30
C THR A 423 -10.67 2.37 -1.52
N TYR A 424 -11.73 1.60 -1.38
CA TYR A 424 -11.62 0.14 -1.39
C TYR A 424 -11.25 -0.43 -2.75
N PRO A 425 -10.69 -1.64 -2.81
CA PRO A 425 -10.65 -2.31 -4.07
C PRO A 425 -12.01 -2.65 -4.57
N ARG A 426 -12.07 -2.65 -5.90
CA ARG A 426 -13.25 -2.98 -6.68
C ARG A 426 -14.33 -1.97 -6.30
N THR A 427 -13.97 -0.70 -6.25
CA THR A 427 -14.81 0.47 -5.97
C THR A 427 -15.43 1.05 -7.24
N TYR A 428 -14.64 1.29 -8.29
CA TYR A 428 -15.11 1.95 -9.50
C TYR A 428 -15.48 0.95 -10.60
N ASP A 429 -16.50 1.30 -11.38
CA ASP A 429 -16.99 0.53 -12.53
C ASP A 429 -16.32 1.01 -13.84
N LEU A 430 -15.95 2.30 -13.94
CA LEU A 430 -15.16 2.89 -15.03
C LEU A 430 -14.13 3.89 -14.50
N LEU A 431 -12.96 3.94 -15.15
CA LEU A 431 -11.82 4.76 -14.76
C LEU A 431 -11.24 5.50 -15.99
N HIS A 432 -10.97 6.79 -15.86
CA HIS A 432 -10.62 7.68 -16.98
C HIS A 432 -9.32 8.45 -16.74
N ALA A 433 -8.43 8.47 -17.74
CA ALA A 433 -7.14 9.17 -17.68
C ALA A 433 -6.82 9.93 -18.97
N PHE A 434 -6.37 11.18 -18.84
CA PHE A 434 -5.98 12.03 -19.95
C PHE A 434 -4.65 12.74 -19.72
N SER A 435 -3.66 12.45 -20.56
CA SER A 435 -2.27 12.94 -20.45
C SER A 435 -1.50 12.57 -19.18
N LEU A 436 -2.18 11.96 -18.20
CA LEU A 436 -1.69 11.54 -16.90
C LEU A 436 -0.43 10.68 -17.02
N PHE A 437 -0.37 9.76 -17.97
CA PHE A 437 0.81 8.91 -18.13
C PHE A 437 1.99 9.69 -18.68
N SER A 438 1.78 10.54 -19.70
CA SER A 438 2.90 11.27 -20.31
C SER A 438 3.44 12.42 -19.46
N LYS A 439 2.58 13.03 -18.63
CA LYS A 439 2.98 14.07 -17.67
C LYS A 439 3.90 13.48 -16.63
N GLU A 440 3.49 12.34 -16.08
CA GLU A 440 4.03 11.90 -14.81
C GLU A 440 5.22 10.98 -15.00
N GLN A 441 5.28 10.15 -16.04
CA GLN A 441 6.43 9.27 -16.40
C GLN A 441 7.85 9.86 -16.42
N LYS A 442 8.01 11.17 -16.23
CA LYS A 442 9.31 11.85 -16.06
C LYS A 442 9.80 11.75 -14.61
N ARG A 443 8.93 12.32 -13.77
CA ARG A 443 8.97 12.42 -12.33
C ARG A 443 8.89 11.04 -11.75
N CYS A 444 7.81 10.46 -12.23
CA CYS A 444 7.16 9.27 -11.95
C CYS A 444 7.48 8.26 -13.11
N ASN A 445 6.93 7.04 -13.19
CA ASN A 445 7.12 6.09 -14.34
C ASN A 445 5.75 5.97 -15.06
N ILE A 446 5.43 4.92 -15.81
CA ILE A 446 4.04 4.54 -16.16
C ILE A 446 3.61 3.37 -15.24
N SER A 447 4.61 2.65 -14.72
CA SER A 447 4.51 1.44 -13.93
C SER A 447 3.67 1.50 -12.67
N SER A 448 3.25 2.67 -12.20
CA SER A 448 2.26 2.90 -11.13
C SER A 448 0.91 3.48 -11.54
N ILE A 449 0.64 3.83 -12.81
CA ILE A 449 -0.70 4.27 -13.30
C ILE A 449 -1.43 3.14 -14.10
N LEU A 450 -0.91 1.88 -14.09
CA LEU A 450 -1.57 0.62 -14.56
C LEU A 450 -1.90 -0.79 -13.77
N LEU A 451 -2.23 -1.36 -12.53
CA LEU A 451 -2.53 -1.38 -11.01
C LEU A 451 -3.63 -0.62 -10.24
N GLU A 452 -3.38 0.33 -9.34
CA GLU A 452 -4.37 1.19 -8.66
C GLU A 452 -5.77 1.28 -9.31
N MET A 453 -5.95 1.95 -10.45
CA MET A 453 -7.12 1.85 -11.35
C MET A 453 -7.45 0.46 -11.98
N ASP A 454 -7.05 -0.62 -11.34
CA ASP A 454 -7.40 -2.06 -11.43
C ASP A 454 -7.77 -2.53 -10.04
N ARG A 455 -6.96 -2.23 -9.02
CA ARG A 455 -7.33 -2.46 -7.63
C ARG A 455 -8.66 -1.82 -7.32
N ILE A 456 -8.83 -0.53 -7.52
CA ILE A 456 -10.14 0.13 -7.42
C ILE A 456 -11.07 -0.26 -8.57
N LEU A 457 -10.61 -0.79 -9.71
CA LEU A 457 -11.52 -1.29 -10.75
C LEU A 457 -12.14 -2.65 -10.39
N ARG A 458 -13.46 -2.72 -10.51
CA ARG A 458 -14.21 -3.96 -10.35
C ARG A 458 -13.83 -4.96 -11.45
N PRO A 459 -13.62 -6.26 -11.13
CA PRO A 459 -13.60 -7.30 -12.16
C PRO A 459 -14.87 -7.23 -13.03
N GLY A 460 -14.71 -7.02 -14.34
CA GLY A 460 -15.78 -6.69 -15.29
C GLY A 460 -15.90 -5.20 -15.67
N GLY A 461 -15.24 -4.30 -14.94
CA GLY A 461 -15.19 -2.86 -15.21
C GLY A 461 -14.24 -2.49 -16.36
N ARG A 462 -14.18 -1.19 -16.68
CA ARG A 462 -13.44 -0.67 -17.85
C ARG A 462 -12.52 0.50 -17.53
N ALA A 463 -11.52 0.70 -18.38
CA ALA A 463 -10.66 1.88 -18.37
C ALA A 463 -10.57 2.53 -19.77
N TYR A 464 -10.53 3.86 -19.79
CA TYR A 464 -10.32 4.67 -21.00
C TYR A 464 -9.16 5.63 -20.76
N ILE A 465 -8.12 5.50 -21.57
CA ILE A 465 -6.85 6.21 -21.38
C ILE A 465 -6.49 6.89 -22.70
N ARG A 466 -6.35 8.23 -22.69
CA ARG A 466 -5.96 9.01 -23.88
C ARG A 466 -4.66 9.76 -23.62
N ASP A 467 -3.60 9.33 -24.30
CA ASP A 467 -2.24 9.82 -24.07
C ASP A 467 -1.38 9.80 -25.34
N LEU A 468 -0.09 10.18 -25.25
CA LEU A 468 0.86 10.14 -26.37
C LEU A 468 0.97 8.74 -26.99
N LYS A 469 1.19 8.64 -28.31
CA LYS A 469 1.15 7.37 -29.07
C LYS A 469 2.11 6.31 -28.55
N GLN A 470 3.33 6.69 -28.15
CA GLN A 470 4.27 5.77 -27.50
C GLN A 470 3.71 5.34 -26.15
N VAL A 471 3.47 6.29 -25.24
CA VAL A 471 2.89 6.06 -23.91
C VAL A 471 1.58 5.25 -23.93
N VAL A 472 0.71 5.41 -24.93
CA VAL A 472 -0.50 4.58 -25.08
C VAL A 472 -0.19 3.18 -25.57
N GLN A 473 0.87 3.01 -26.35
CA GLN A 473 1.34 1.72 -26.84
C GLN A 473 2.10 0.97 -25.71
N ASP A 474 2.84 1.67 -24.83
CA ASP A 474 3.26 1.22 -23.48
C ASP A 474 2.01 0.84 -22.65
N VAL A 475 1.09 1.77 -22.39
CA VAL A 475 -0.12 1.49 -21.59
C VAL A 475 -0.96 0.34 -22.17
N LYS A 476 -0.95 0.12 -23.49
CA LYS A 476 -1.64 -1.01 -24.14
C LYS A 476 -0.93 -2.33 -23.97
N GLU A 477 0.38 -2.39 -24.17
CA GLU A 477 1.08 -3.65 -23.92
C GLU A 477 1.01 -4.09 -22.50
N ILE A 478 0.92 -3.11 -21.63
CA ILE A 478 0.92 -3.34 -20.23
C ILE A 478 -0.55 -3.72 -19.91
N THR A 479 -1.61 -3.04 -20.34
CA THR A 479 -2.98 -3.58 -20.10
C THR A 479 -3.21 -4.96 -20.75
N THR A 480 -2.50 -5.27 -21.84
CA THR A 480 -2.40 -6.61 -22.44
C THR A 480 -1.63 -7.61 -21.56
N ALA A 481 -0.51 -7.17 -20.99
CA ALA A 481 0.23 -7.82 -19.93
C ALA A 481 -0.46 -7.67 -18.54
N MET A 482 -1.71 -7.15 -18.48
CA MET A 482 -2.68 -7.30 -17.39
C MET A 482 -3.83 -8.22 -17.68
N GLY A 483 -3.80 -8.94 -18.79
CA GLY A 483 -4.95 -9.75 -19.19
C GLY A 483 -6.27 -8.99 -19.42
N TRP A 484 -6.31 -7.68 -19.18
CA TRP A 484 -7.32 -6.77 -19.67
C TRP A 484 -7.39 -6.89 -21.20
N ARG A 485 -8.58 -6.74 -21.73
CA ARG A 485 -8.80 -6.76 -23.18
C ARG A 485 -8.55 -5.35 -23.70
N SER A 486 -7.34 -5.13 -24.18
CA SER A 486 -6.82 -3.82 -24.54
C SER A 486 -6.85 -3.59 -26.03
N ILE A 487 -7.47 -2.50 -26.46
CA ILE A 487 -7.66 -2.14 -27.86
C ILE A 487 -7.31 -0.67 -28.02
N ILE A 488 -6.21 -0.39 -28.75
CA ILE A 488 -5.96 0.96 -29.24
C ILE A 488 -6.99 1.31 -30.31
N ARG A 489 -7.51 2.53 -30.22
CA ARG A 489 -8.24 3.23 -31.26
C ARG A 489 -7.51 4.53 -31.56
N ASP A 490 -7.61 4.95 -32.81
CA ASP A 490 -7.22 6.30 -33.19
C ASP A 490 -8.16 7.32 -32.54
N THR A 491 -7.64 8.52 -32.28
CA THR A 491 -8.44 9.70 -31.99
C THR A 491 -9.18 10.15 -33.26
N ALA A 492 -10.09 11.13 -33.14
CA ALA A 492 -10.70 11.77 -34.31
C ALA A 492 -9.64 12.42 -35.24
N GLU A 493 -8.43 12.68 -34.74
CA GLU A 493 -7.25 13.15 -35.50
C GLU A 493 -6.63 12.07 -36.42
N GLY A 494 -7.06 10.81 -36.34
CA GLY A 494 -6.68 9.75 -37.28
C GLY A 494 -5.37 8.97 -36.99
N PRO A 495 -4.90 8.15 -37.94
CA PRO A 495 -3.85 7.14 -37.70
C PRO A 495 -2.45 7.72 -37.43
N TYR A 496 -2.15 8.90 -37.97
CA TYR A 496 -0.86 9.57 -37.76
C TYR A 496 -0.78 10.43 -36.50
N ALA A 497 -1.90 10.62 -35.80
CA ALA A 497 -1.98 11.45 -34.59
C ALA A 497 -0.92 11.08 -33.52
N SER A 498 -0.36 12.11 -32.88
CA SER A 498 0.63 12.00 -31.82
C SER A 498 0.06 11.43 -30.52
N ARG A 499 -1.26 11.37 -30.38
CA ARG A 499 -2.01 10.77 -29.27
C ARG A 499 -2.93 9.66 -29.75
N LYS A 500 -3.30 8.75 -28.86
CA LYS A 500 -4.23 7.62 -29.12
C LYS A 500 -5.19 7.40 -27.96
N VAL A 501 -6.25 6.63 -28.18
CA VAL A 501 -7.17 6.19 -27.13
C VAL A 501 -7.01 4.70 -26.91
N LEU A 502 -6.79 4.29 -25.68
CA LEU A 502 -6.82 2.90 -25.26
C LEU A 502 -8.13 2.59 -24.55
N MET A 503 -8.82 1.58 -25.05
CA MET A 503 -9.96 0.95 -24.38
C MET A 503 -9.49 -0.31 -23.67
N CYS A 504 -9.89 -0.51 -22.42
CA CYS A 504 -9.47 -1.68 -21.64
C CYS A 504 -10.64 -2.29 -20.86
N ASP A 505 -10.86 -3.60 -20.99
CA ASP A 505 -11.88 -4.33 -20.22
C ASP A 505 -11.25 -5.33 -19.24
N LYS A 506 -11.53 -5.19 -17.94
CA LYS A 506 -11.01 -6.09 -16.88
C LYS A 506 -11.75 -7.43 -16.85
N PRO A 507 -11.08 -8.58 -16.99
CA PRO A 507 -11.76 -9.88 -17.01
C PRO A 507 -12.17 -10.36 -15.62
N MET A 508 -13.13 -11.28 -15.59
CA MET A 508 -13.65 -11.89 -14.36
C MET A 508 -12.75 -13.01 -13.77
N LYS A 509 -11.83 -13.62 -14.54
CA LYS A 509 -11.01 -14.80 -14.15
C LYS A 509 -9.66 -14.87 -14.91
N LEU A 510 -8.62 -15.48 -14.31
CA LEU A 510 -7.23 -15.59 -14.84
C LEU A 510 -6.76 -17.05 -15.07
N GLY A 511 -5.76 -17.27 -15.97
CA GLY A 511 -5.40 -18.59 -16.55
C GLY A 511 -3.99 -19.20 -16.27
N ARG A 512 -3.64 -20.31 -16.96
CA ARG A 512 -2.52 -21.27 -16.63
C ARG A 512 -1.93 -22.11 -17.82
N HIS A 513 -0.63 -22.02 -18.20
CA HIS A 513 0.06 -22.74 -19.34
C HIS A 513 1.14 -23.80 -18.91
N ARG A 514 1.99 -24.30 -19.83
CA ARG A 514 3.09 -25.31 -19.66
C ARG A 514 4.27 -24.93 -20.59
N ARG A 515 5.34 -25.74 -20.66
CA ARG A 515 6.42 -25.70 -21.69
C ARG A 515 6.76 -27.13 -22.17
N ASP A 516 7.40 -27.21 -23.34
CA ASP A 516 8.03 -28.40 -23.97
C ASP A 516 9.30 -27.96 -24.74
N ASP A 517 10.08 -28.90 -25.29
CA ASP A 517 11.47 -28.71 -25.76
C ASP A 517 11.80 -29.43 -27.10
N ARG A 518 12.80 -28.97 -27.87
CA ARG A 518 13.36 -29.65 -29.09
C ARG A 518 14.64 -29.00 -29.64
N SER A 519 15.51 -29.79 -30.30
CA SER A 519 16.85 -29.43 -30.83
C SER A 519 17.16 -30.14 -32.17
N PRO A 520 18.15 -29.70 -32.97
CA PRO A 520 19.13 -30.66 -33.55
C PRO A 520 20.59 -30.16 -33.77
N ARG A 521 21.57 -31.10 -33.70
CA ARG A 521 22.84 -31.37 -34.48
C ARG A 521 23.69 -30.20 -35.08
N GLY A 522 25.02 -30.24 -35.29
CA GLY A 522 26.07 -31.29 -35.21
C GLY A 522 27.40 -30.80 -35.87
N GLU A 523 28.48 -31.56 -36.12
CA GLU A 523 29.02 -32.84 -35.57
C GLU A 523 30.48 -33.14 -36.11
N ALA A 524 31.52 -33.24 -35.23
CA ALA A 524 32.73 -34.14 -35.30
C ALA A 524 34.03 -33.92 -36.16
N SER A 525 35.22 -34.22 -35.57
CA SER A 525 36.50 -34.69 -36.21
C SER A 525 37.52 -35.28 -35.17
N MET A 526 38.69 -35.80 -35.59
CA MET A 526 39.52 -36.84 -34.90
C MET A 526 40.92 -36.44 -34.31
N LYS A 527 41.57 -37.39 -33.61
CA LYS A 527 42.88 -37.29 -32.89
C LYS A 527 44.05 -38.07 -33.54
N PRO A 528 45.30 -37.87 -33.06
CA PRO A 528 46.37 -38.87 -32.90
C PRO A 528 46.60 -39.27 -31.40
N LEU A 529 47.69 -40.01 -31.05
CA LEU A 529 47.99 -40.46 -29.67
C LEU A 529 49.49 -40.76 -29.38
N GLY A 530 49.96 -40.48 -28.15
CA GLY A 530 51.22 -40.95 -27.52
C GLY A 530 51.24 -40.52 -26.03
N ALA A 531 51.32 -41.41 -25.04
CA ALA A 531 52.51 -42.12 -24.51
C ALA A 531 53.45 -41.18 -23.71
N HIS A 532 53.80 -41.40 -22.44
CA HIS A 532 53.50 -42.51 -21.51
C HIS A 532 52.50 -42.03 -20.41
N GLY A 533 52.39 -42.51 -19.16
CA GLY A 533 53.16 -43.49 -18.38
C GLY A 533 52.44 -43.90 -17.07
N ALA A 534 53.18 -44.17 -16.00
CA ALA A 534 52.65 -44.69 -14.73
C ALA A 534 52.47 -43.61 -13.65
N ASP A 535 51.29 -43.57 -13.03
CA ASP A 535 51.19 -43.53 -11.56
C ASP A 535 49.78 -43.97 -11.11
N LEU A 536 49.71 -45.01 -10.28
CA LEU A 536 48.47 -45.55 -9.71
C LEU A 536 48.67 -45.68 -8.20
N LEU A 537 47.61 -45.43 -7.41
CA LEU A 537 47.58 -45.45 -5.92
C LEU A 537 48.06 -44.18 -5.19
N CYS A 538 47.43 -43.03 -5.45
CA CYS A 538 47.15 -42.10 -4.36
C CYS A 538 45.87 -41.29 -4.62
N GLY A 539 44.95 -41.21 -3.64
CA GLY A 539 43.70 -40.46 -3.84
C GLY A 539 42.82 -40.28 -2.59
N PRO A 540 42.03 -39.18 -2.50
CA PRO A 540 41.61 -38.61 -1.20
C PRO A 540 40.45 -39.32 -0.49
N ARG A 541 40.17 -40.59 -0.82
CA ARG A 541 39.04 -41.37 -0.26
C ARG A 541 39.49 -42.42 0.77
N VAL A 542 40.72 -42.93 0.68
CA VAL A 542 41.26 -43.90 1.66
C VAL A 542 41.60 -43.20 2.98
N LEU A 543 42.29 -42.05 2.94
CA LEU A 543 42.58 -41.23 4.14
C LEU A 543 41.30 -40.85 4.91
N ARG A 544 40.21 -40.55 4.20
CA ARG A 544 38.93 -40.16 4.83
C ARG A 544 38.21 -41.34 5.51
N ALA A 545 38.43 -42.57 5.07
CA ALA A 545 37.92 -43.76 5.76
C ALA A 545 38.72 -44.02 7.06
N ALA A 546 40.06 -43.93 7.00
CA ALA A 546 40.92 -44.09 8.17
C ALA A 546 40.64 -43.03 9.26
N ALA A 547 40.47 -41.76 8.87
CA ALA A 547 40.17 -40.67 9.80
C ALA A 547 38.83 -40.86 10.54
N LEU A 548 37.78 -41.35 9.86
CA LEU A 548 36.49 -41.65 10.51
C LEU A 548 36.61 -42.81 11.51
N ALA A 549 37.36 -43.87 11.17
CA ALA A 549 37.55 -45.02 12.06
C ALA A 549 38.25 -44.61 13.37
N PHE A 550 39.31 -43.79 13.27
CA PHE A 550 40.04 -43.28 14.43
C PHE A 550 39.18 -42.37 15.32
N ALA A 551 38.36 -41.50 14.72
CA ALA A 551 37.44 -40.64 15.47
C ALA A 551 36.37 -41.45 16.24
N CYS A 552 35.86 -42.54 15.65
CA CYS A 552 34.90 -43.42 16.32
C CYS A 552 35.53 -44.17 17.51
N ALA A 553 36.78 -44.64 17.36
CA ALA A 553 37.50 -45.31 18.45
C ALA A 553 37.80 -44.35 19.63
N ALA A 554 38.20 -43.11 19.34
CA ALA A 554 38.44 -42.09 20.36
C ALA A 554 37.15 -41.74 21.14
N ALA A 555 36.02 -41.59 20.46
CA ALA A 555 34.72 -41.34 21.11
C ALA A 555 34.30 -42.49 22.05
N PHE A 556 34.60 -43.74 21.68
CA PHE A 556 34.28 -44.92 22.50
C PHE A 556 35.15 -45.01 23.77
N LEU A 557 36.42 -44.62 23.69
CA LEU A 557 37.33 -44.58 24.85
C LEU A 557 36.96 -43.48 25.86
N VAL A 558 36.56 -42.29 25.38
CA VAL A 558 36.10 -41.20 26.26
C VAL A 558 34.80 -41.56 26.97
N GLY A 559 33.91 -42.31 26.32
CA GLY A 559 32.66 -42.79 26.93
C GLY A 559 32.81 -43.87 28.01
N TYR A 560 33.99 -44.48 28.17
CA TYR A 560 34.18 -45.63 29.07
C TYR A 560 34.62 -45.25 30.50
N HIS A 561 35.01 -44.00 30.76
CA HIS A 561 35.78 -43.64 31.96
C HIS A 561 35.08 -42.75 33.00
N TRP A 562 33.85 -42.26 32.76
CA TRP A 562 33.09 -41.44 33.72
C TRP A 562 31.80 -42.15 34.14
N SER A 563 31.92 -43.01 35.15
CA SER A 563 30.84 -43.44 36.03
C SER A 563 31.09 -42.95 37.45
N ASP A 564 30.03 -43.01 38.27
CA ASP A 564 30.02 -42.72 39.72
C ASP A 564 30.27 -41.24 40.10
N SER A 565 29.47 -40.62 40.97
CA SER A 565 28.65 -41.20 42.04
C SER A 565 27.34 -40.43 42.29
N SER A 566 26.40 -41.07 43.00
CA SER A 566 25.17 -40.47 43.55
C SER A 566 25.17 -40.62 45.07
N PRO A 567 24.30 -39.89 45.82
CA PRO A 567 23.16 -40.63 46.41
C PRO A 567 21.84 -39.85 46.60
N ARG A 568 20.74 -40.54 46.23
CA ARG A 568 19.47 -40.76 46.96
C ARG A 568 18.77 -39.63 47.76
N LEU A 569 17.66 -39.13 47.18
CA LEU A 569 16.23 -39.42 47.50
C LEU A 569 15.66 -39.43 48.95
N LEU A 570 14.31 -39.29 48.96
CA LEU A 570 13.30 -39.44 50.04
C LEU A 570 13.02 -38.15 50.85
N PHE A 571 11.78 -37.70 51.12
CA PHE A 571 10.42 -38.24 50.83
C PHE A 571 9.40 -37.06 50.67
N PHE A 572 8.05 -37.05 50.82
CA PHE A 572 7.07 -38.00 51.41
C PHE A 572 5.75 -38.17 50.58
N SER A 573 4.57 -37.70 51.02
CA SER A 573 3.26 -38.34 50.67
C SER A 573 1.96 -37.52 50.90
N SER A 574 0.87 -37.94 50.22
CA SER A 574 -0.57 -37.97 50.60
C SER A 574 -1.41 -36.71 50.96
N SER A 575 -2.24 -36.29 49.99
CA SER A 575 -3.74 -36.20 50.00
C SER A 575 -4.57 -36.16 51.31
N ALA A 576 -5.65 -35.33 51.33
CA ALA A 576 -7.09 -35.77 51.38
C ALA A 576 -8.13 -34.62 51.57
N SER A 577 -9.43 -34.92 51.34
CA SER A 577 -10.69 -34.15 51.58
C SER A 577 -10.90 -32.79 50.86
N SER A 578 -12.05 -32.38 50.29
CA SER A 578 -13.51 -32.73 50.38
C SER A 578 -14.28 -32.06 51.55
N SER A 579 -15.59 -31.76 51.50
CA SER A 579 -16.69 -32.23 50.61
C SER A 579 -17.80 -31.18 50.35
N SER A 580 -18.74 -31.52 49.47
CA SER A 580 -19.95 -30.79 49.04
C SER A 580 -21.25 -31.12 49.80
N LEU A 581 -22.30 -30.30 49.59
CA LEU A 581 -23.75 -30.59 49.75
C LEU A 581 -24.46 -29.97 48.50
N LEU A 582 -25.41 -30.55 47.73
CA LEU A 582 -26.53 -31.51 47.93
C LEU A 582 -27.79 -30.87 48.54
N LEU A 583 -29.04 -31.07 48.06
CA LEU A 583 -29.58 -31.93 46.97
C LEU A 583 -31.03 -31.50 46.52
N SER A 584 -31.64 -32.23 45.56
CA SER A 584 -33.08 -32.28 45.13
C SER A 584 -33.58 -31.16 44.17
N THR A 585 -34.56 -31.33 43.25
CA THR A 585 -35.25 -32.52 42.65
C THR A 585 -36.00 -32.19 41.33
N ASP A 586 -36.20 -33.21 40.48
CA ASP A 586 -37.34 -33.50 39.58
C ASP A 586 -37.78 -32.62 38.37
N SER A 587 -38.63 -33.24 37.55
CA SER A 587 -39.21 -32.87 36.23
C SER A 587 -40.38 -33.86 35.94
N PRO A 588 -41.32 -33.67 34.97
CA PRO A 588 -41.22 -32.88 33.74
C PRO A 588 -42.56 -32.20 33.28
N SER A 589 -42.66 -31.95 31.95
CA SER A 589 -43.87 -31.70 31.12
C SER A 589 -44.18 -30.23 30.73
N VAL A 590 -45.10 -30.08 29.75
CA VAL A 590 -45.20 -28.91 28.84
C VAL A 590 -46.61 -28.32 28.84
N ALA A 591 -46.72 -27.00 28.79
CA ALA A 591 -47.96 -26.26 28.55
C ALA A 591 -47.83 -25.28 27.37
N VAL A 592 -48.95 -24.89 26.76
CA VAL A 592 -49.02 -24.21 25.45
C VAL A 592 -49.23 -22.70 25.58
N SER A 593 -48.74 -21.92 24.60
CA SER A 593 -48.91 -20.46 24.53
C SER A 593 -50.38 -20.04 24.34
N PRO A 594 -50.90 -18.99 25.01
CA PRO A 594 -52.34 -18.67 25.01
C PRO A 594 -52.96 -18.25 23.67
N ASN A 595 -52.17 -17.84 22.68
CA ASN A 595 -52.67 -17.18 21.46
C ASN A 595 -52.99 -18.17 20.31
N ALA A 596 -53.34 -19.40 20.63
CA ALA A 596 -53.47 -20.49 19.64
C ALA A 596 -54.75 -20.45 18.77
N ASN A 597 -55.71 -19.54 19.04
CA ASN A 597 -57.05 -19.66 18.43
C ASN A 597 -57.85 -18.33 18.29
N LEU A 598 -57.24 -17.29 17.72
CA LEU A 598 -57.97 -16.07 17.29
C LEU A 598 -57.63 -15.67 15.85
N SER A 599 -58.67 -15.48 15.04
CA SER A 599 -58.61 -15.13 13.62
C SER A 599 -58.60 -13.61 13.38
N PHE A 600 -57.87 -13.16 12.37
CA PHE A 600 -57.81 -11.75 11.97
C PHE A 600 -58.93 -11.41 10.97
N ASP A 601 -59.71 -10.36 11.26
CA ASP A 601 -60.75 -9.86 10.36
C ASP A 601 -60.17 -8.90 9.30
N PRO A 602 -60.38 -9.10 7.99
CA PRO A 602 -59.83 -8.23 6.94
C PRO A 602 -60.44 -6.81 6.86
N SER A 603 -61.50 -6.49 7.60
CA SER A 603 -62.29 -5.26 7.42
C SER A 603 -61.68 -3.95 7.97
N LEU A 604 -60.57 -4.02 8.71
CA LEU A 604 -60.08 -2.89 9.55
C LEU A 604 -58.86 -2.10 9.02
N ILE A 605 -58.48 -2.20 7.74
CA ILE A 605 -57.47 -1.30 7.12
C ILE A 605 -57.96 -0.78 5.75
N PRO A 606 -58.48 0.46 5.66
CA PRO A 606 -58.94 1.07 4.40
C PRO A 606 -57.83 1.58 3.46
N ASN A 607 -58.12 1.63 2.16
CA ASN A 607 -57.26 2.24 1.13
C ASN A 607 -57.40 3.77 1.07
N PRO A 608 -56.33 4.53 0.73
CA PRO A 608 -56.42 5.92 0.32
C PRO A 608 -56.41 6.06 -1.22
N ALA A 609 -57.54 6.50 -1.82
CA ALA A 609 -57.56 6.95 -3.22
C ALA A 609 -58.71 7.94 -3.53
N ALA A 610 -58.35 9.09 -4.12
CA ALA A 610 -59.18 10.07 -4.82
C ALA A 610 -60.22 10.92 -4.04
N GLY A 611 -60.48 12.13 -4.56
CA GLY A 611 -61.51 13.07 -4.11
C GLY A 611 -60.98 14.44 -3.62
N ALA A 612 -61.47 15.59 -4.09
CA ALA A 612 -61.46 16.17 -5.46
C ALA A 612 -62.18 17.55 -5.45
N THR A 613 -61.97 18.40 -6.46
CA THR A 613 -62.79 19.60 -6.84
C THR A 613 -62.90 20.78 -5.85
N ALA A 614 -63.08 22.05 -6.25
CA ALA A 614 -63.07 22.70 -7.59
C ALA A 614 -62.66 24.20 -7.53
N PRO A 615 -61.99 24.76 -8.57
CA PRO A 615 -61.70 26.21 -8.70
C PRO A 615 -62.22 26.87 -10.01
N PRO A 616 -62.61 28.17 -9.98
CA PRO A 616 -62.85 28.95 -11.21
C PRO A 616 -62.26 30.38 -11.27
N ALA A 617 -61.92 30.82 -12.50
CA ALA A 617 -61.94 32.19 -13.06
C ALA A 617 -60.95 33.30 -12.56
N SER A 618 -60.46 34.24 -13.40
CA SER A 618 -60.32 34.34 -14.88
C SER A 618 -59.58 35.64 -15.27
N PRO A 619 -59.09 35.83 -16.53
CA PRO A 619 -58.85 34.90 -17.65
C PRO A 619 -57.31 34.74 -17.85
N THR A 620 -56.55 34.79 -18.97
CA THR A 620 -56.62 34.92 -20.48
C THR A 620 -55.20 34.50 -21.00
N ALA A 621 -54.80 34.27 -22.27
CA ALA A 621 -55.37 34.14 -23.62
C ALA A 621 -54.41 33.21 -24.44
N ASN A 622 -54.86 32.32 -25.34
CA ASN A 622 -55.15 32.44 -26.79
C ASN A 622 -53.93 32.73 -27.70
N ALA A 623 -53.66 32.02 -28.82
CA ALA A 623 -54.13 30.73 -29.40
C ALA A 623 -53.11 30.30 -30.51
N SER A 624 -52.70 29.03 -30.74
CA SER A 624 -53.34 27.91 -31.48
C SER A 624 -53.67 28.20 -32.98
N PRO A 625 -53.60 27.25 -33.97
CA PRO A 625 -53.62 25.77 -33.89
C PRO A 625 -52.49 25.00 -34.70
N PRO A 626 -52.73 24.04 -35.65
CA PRO A 626 -52.53 22.58 -35.47
C PRO A 626 -51.50 21.86 -36.41
N PRO A 627 -51.23 20.53 -36.27
CA PRO A 627 -50.09 19.82 -36.90
C PRO A 627 -50.39 18.87 -38.10
N SER A 628 -49.34 18.41 -38.80
CA SER A 628 -49.40 17.41 -39.91
C SER A 628 -48.11 16.55 -40.06
N LEU A 629 -48.08 15.58 -40.99
CA LEU A 629 -47.04 14.53 -41.19
C LEU A 629 -46.30 14.65 -42.57
N PRO A 630 -45.20 13.91 -42.86
CA PRO A 630 -44.07 14.42 -43.67
C PRO A 630 -43.96 13.92 -45.13
N THR A 631 -43.12 14.59 -45.94
CA THR A 631 -42.56 14.12 -47.24
C THR A 631 -41.28 14.97 -47.63
N PRO A 632 -40.66 14.92 -48.84
CA PRO A 632 -39.36 14.29 -49.12
C PRO A 632 -38.17 15.28 -49.39
N PRO A 633 -36.91 14.80 -49.61
CA PRO A 633 -35.71 15.66 -49.68
C PRO A 633 -35.34 16.22 -51.08
N PRO A 634 -34.74 17.44 -51.15
CA PRO A 634 -34.06 17.98 -52.35
C PRO A 634 -32.57 17.54 -52.52
N PRO A 635 -31.90 17.89 -53.65
CA PRO A 635 -30.61 17.30 -54.07
C PRO A 635 -29.34 17.85 -53.36
N PRO A 636 -28.15 17.22 -53.57
CA PRO A 636 -26.89 17.65 -52.96
C PRO A 636 -26.27 18.88 -53.67
N LEU A 637 -25.54 19.69 -52.91
CA LEU A 637 -24.63 20.71 -53.44
C LEU A 637 -23.17 20.27 -53.28
N LEU A 638 -22.35 20.63 -54.26
CA LEU A 638 -20.95 20.22 -54.41
C LEU A 638 -20.00 21.00 -53.48
N PRO A 639 -18.81 20.47 -53.15
CA PRO A 639 -17.90 21.09 -52.19
C PRO A 639 -17.17 22.32 -52.78
N PRO A 640 -17.00 23.40 -51.99
CA PRO A 640 -15.95 24.39 -52.23
C PRO A 640 -14.54 23.75 -52.10
N PRO A 641 -13.53 24.27 -52.82
CA PRO A 641 -12.20 23.64 -52.89
C PRO A 641 -11.32 23.91 -51.65
N PRO A 642 -10.27 23.09 -51.42
CA PRO A 642 -9.31 23.30 -50.34
C PRO A 642 -8.12 24.20 -50.75
N PRO A 643 -7.85 25.26 -49.97
CA PRO A 643 -6.50 25.79 -49.79
C PRO A 643 -6.13 25.90 -48.29
N ALA A 644 -4.88 25.91 -47.87
CA ALA A 644 -3.62 25.47 -48.49
C ALA A 644 -2.63 25.11 -47.36
N ARG A 645 -1.46 24.52 -47.69
CA ARG A 645 -0.37 24.39 -46.71
C ARG A 645 0.30 25.76 -46.51
N LEU A 646 0.49 26.18 -45.27
CA LEU A 646 1.29 27.37 -44.96
C LEU A 646 2.78 27.03 -44.98
N GLY A 647 3.50 27.66 -45.92
CA GLY A 647 4.94 27.91 -45.80
C GLY A 647 5.20 29.29 -45.21
N ILE A 648 6.45 29.59 -44.86
CA ILE A 648 6.87 30.91 -44.38
C ILE A 648 7.37 31.73 -45.57
N VAL A 649 6.99 33.01 -45.64
CA VAL A 649 7.31 33.94 -46.73
C VAL A 649 8.30 35.00 -46.23
N GLY A 650 9.22 35.43 -47.09
CA GLY A 650 10.17 36.51 -46.79
C GLY A 650 9.54 37.91 -46.78
N GLU A 651 10.30 38.91 -46.32
CA GLU A 651 9.77 40.27 -46.08
C GLU A 651 9.38 41.04 -47.36
N ASP A 652 9.77 40.58 -48.56
CA ASP A 652 9.33 41.12 -49.85
C ASP A 652 8.06 40.43 -50.41
N GLY A 653 7.51 39.43 -49.70
CA GLY A 653 6.26 38.76 -50.05
C GLY A 653 6.36 37.70 -51.15
N ALA A 654 7.55 37.43 -51.70
CA ALA A 654 7.75 36.46 -52.78
C ALA A 654 8.19 35.08 -52.26
N MET A 655 7.58 34.01 -52.82
CA MET A 655 8.12 32.65 -52.72
C MET A 655 9.25 32.49 -53.75
N ARG A 656 10.35 31.84 -53.34
CA ARG A 656 11.39 31.31 -54.23
C ARG A 656 11.58 29.82 -53.91
N ASP A 657 11.80 29.01 -54.93
CA ASP A 657 11.77 27.53 -54.84
C ASP A 657 13.18 26.90 -54.82
N ASP A 658 14.20 27.73 -54.66
CA ASP A 658 15.61 27.42 -54.91
C ASP A 658 16.54 27.89 -53.77
N PHE A 659 16.78 27.01 -52.79
CA PHE A 659 18.01 27.07 -51.98
C PHE A 659 18.51 25.68 -51.60
N ASP A 660 19.85 25.53 -51.61
CA ASP A 660 20.56 24.26 -51.44
C ASP A 660 21.14 24.14 -50.02
N VAL A 661 21.25 22.92 -49.49
CA VAL A 661 21.86 22.67 -48.17
C VAL A 661 23.36 22.50 -48.35
N GLY A 662 24.03 23.60 -48.68
CA GLY A 662 25.48 23.71 -48.66
C GLY A 662 26.01 23.36 -47.26
N GLY A 663 26.95 22.41 -47.21
CA GLY A 663 27.54 21.95 -45.94
C GLY A 663 28.72 22.80 -45.48
N GLY A 664 29.06 22.68 -44.19
CA GLY A 664 30.35 23.10 -43.65
C GLY A 664 30.39 24.49 -43.02
N ALA A 665 29.97 24.57 -41.76
CA ALA A 665 30.41 25.62 -40.83
C ALA A 665 30.72 24.96 -39.48
N ASN A 666 31.97 24.53 -39.29
CA ASN A 666 32.51 24.26 -37.97
C ASN A 666 33.09 25.58 -37.43
N ASP A 667 32.50 26.14 -36.38
CA ASP A 667 33.19 27.09 -35.53
C ASP A 667 33.64 26.37 -34.25
N THR A 668 34.89 25.92 -34.28
CA THR A 668 35.64 25.49 -33.10
C THR A 668 36.52 26.63 -32.61
N ASP A 669 36.33 27.07 -31.37
CA ASP A 669 37.41 27.67 -30.58
C ASP A 669 37.18 27.38 -29.07
N LEU A 670 38.16 27.76 -28.24
CA LEU A 670 38.33 27.45 -26.82
C LEU A 670 38.77 26.01 -26.53
N THR A 671 39.88 25.59 -27.14
CA THR A 671 40.74 24.50 -26.65
C THR A 671 41.93 25.04 -25.85
N ALA A 672 42.07 24.62 -24.59
CA ALA A 672 43.33 24.70 -23.82
C ALA A 672 43.26 23.84 -22.55
N THR A 673 44.28 23.11 -22.10
CA THR A 673 45.41 22.43 -22.79
C THR A 673 45.81 21.21 -21.93
N ASP A 674 46.39 20.18 -22.54
CA ASP A 674 47.75 19.67 -22.20
C ASP A 674 48.00 18.29 -22.85
N GLU A 675 49.20 18.12 -23.41
CA GLU A 675 49.72 16.90 -24.05
C GLU A 675 50.60 16.11 -23.05
N ALA A 676 51.27 14.99 -23.30
CA ALA A 676 51.62 14.16 -24.47
C ALA A 676 52.00 12.73 -23.94
N PRO A 677 52.71 11.83 -24.65
CA PRO A 677 52.97 11.70 -26.10
C PRO A 677 52.58 10.30 -26.67
N PRO A 678 52.64 10.08 -28.00
CA PRO A 678 52.23 8.83 -28.67
C PRO A 678 53.40 7.97 -29.19
N GLN A 679 53.13 6.75 -29.67
CA GLN A 679 53.99 6.12 -30.68
C GLN A 679 53.27 5.19 -31.68
N GLU A 680 53.30 5.63 -32.95
CA GLU A 680 53.30 4.91 -34.24
C GLU A 680 52.13 3.98 -34.68
N ARG A 681 52.03 3.82 -36.01
CA ARG A 681 50.91 3.22 -36.77
C ARG A 681 51.40 2.07 -37.66
N THR A 682 50.50 1.16 -38.03
CA THR A 682 50.51 0.47 -39.34
C THR A 682 49.07 0.24 -39.81
N ASP A 683 48.85 0.22 -41.13
CA ASP A 683 47.51 0.33 -41.72
C ASP A 683 46.75 -0.99 -41.89
N ALA A 684 45.45 -0.97 -41.56
CA ALA A 684 44.42 -1.81 -42.15
C ALA A 684 43.07 -1.07 -42.07
N GLY A 685 42.27 -1.12 -43.15
CA GLY A 685 41.09 -0.26 -43.34
C GLY A 685 39.95 -0.41 -42.32
N PRO A 686 38.99 0.53 -42.28
CA PRO A 686 37.94 0.61 -41.27
C PRO A 686 36.97 -0.58 -41.34
N ALA A 687 37.24 -1.59 -40.52
CA ALA A 687 36.38 -2.76 -40.38
C ALA A 687 35.05 -2.44 -39.68
N VAL A 688 33.98 -3.11 -40.10
CA VAL A 688 32.69 -3.09 -39.40
C VAL A 688 32.89 -3.59 -37.96
N GLY A 689 32.50 -2.77 -36.97
CA GLY A 689 32.81 -2.98 -35.55
C GLY A 689 32.53 -4.39 -35.03
N SER A 690 33.57 -5.06 -34.55
CA SER A 690 33.51 -6.43 -34.07
C SER A 690 32.93 -6.52 -32.64
N ARG A 691 32.01 -7.47 -32.42
CA ARG A 691 31.52 -7.78 -31.07
C ARG A 691 32.44 -8.76 -30.36
N ILE A 692 32.89 -8.40 -29.16
CA ILE A 692 33.64 -9.28 -28.26
C ILE A 692 32.73 -10.45 -27.82
N ARG A 693 33.25 -11.69 -27.83
CA ARG A 693 32.50 -12.88 -27.39
C ARG A 693 32.80 -13.20 -25.92
N ILE A 694 31.75 -13.39 -25.12
CA ILE A 694 31.86 -13.69 -23.69
C ILE A 694 32.05 -15.20 -23.46
N GLY A 695 33.01 -15.57 -22.61
CA GLY A 695 33.29 -16.96 -22.22
C GLY A 695 32.34 -17.50 -21.14
N ARG A 696 32.25 -18.84 -20.99
CA ARG A 696 31.40 -19.47 -19.96
C ARG A 696 31.95 -19.24 -18.54
N PHE A 697 31.04 -19.01 -17.60
CA PHE A 697 31.38 -18.86 -16.18
C PHE A 697 31.64 -20.21 -15.49
N PRO A 698 32.63 -20.32 -14.58
CA PRO A 698 32.91 -21.53 -13.82
C PRO A 698 31.88 -21.78 -12.71
N VAL A 699 31.84 -23.00 -12.17
CA VAL A 699 31.01 -23.36 -11.00
C VAL A 699 31.84 -23.26 -9.72
N CYS A 700 31.27 -22.68 -8.66
CA CYS A 700 31.96 -22.51 -7.38
C CYS A 700 32.21 -23.86 -6.65
N PRO A 701 33.22 -23.93 -5.76
CA PRO A 701 33.46 -25.10 -4.90
C PRO A 701 32.23 -25.57 -4.09
N GLU A 702 32.19 -26.86 -3.77
CA GLU A 702 31.09 -27.47 -3.00
C GLU A 702 30.89 -26.89 -1.59
N SER A 703 31.91 -26.25 -1.01
CA SER A 703 31.86 -25.53 0.27
C SER A 703 31.05 -24.23 0.17
N MET A 704 31.06 -23.55 -0.98
CA MET A 704 30.36 -22.27 -1.18
C MET A 704 28.84 -22.42 -1.39
N ARG A 705 28.28 -23.63 -1.19
CA ARG A 705 26.84 -23.90 -1.35
C ARG A 705 25.95 -22.98 -0.49
N GLU A 706 26.37 -22.65 0.72
CA GLU A 706 25.60 -21.81 1.65
C GLU A 706 26.29 -20.47 1.96
N TYR A 707 27.17 -20.03 1.05
CA TYR A 707 27.95 -18.80 1.20
C TYR A 707 27.10 -17.54 1.00
N ILE A 708 27.14 -16.66 1.99
CA ILE A 708 26.54 -15.33 2.00
C ILE A 708 27.73 -14.35 2.03
N PRO A 709 28.12 -13.75 0.88
CA PRO A 709 29.45 -13.15 0.77
C PRO A 709 29.78 -12.03 1.76
N CYS A 710 28.79 -11.31 2.30
CA CYS A 710 29.02 -10.27 3.31
C CYS A 710 28.94 -10.76 4.75
N LEU A 711 28.44 -11.98 5.02
CA LEU A 711 28.31 -12.52 6.39
C LEU A 711 29.30 -13.67 6.66
N ASP A 712 29.89 -14.25 5.60
CA ASP A 712 30.87 -15.34 5.66
C ASP A 712 32.31 -14.86 5.33
N ASN A 713 32.54 -13.54 5.31
CA ASN A 713 33.83 -12.96 4.96
C ASN A 713 34.80 -12.98 6.15
N GLU A 714 35.37 -14.16 6.41
CA GLU A 714 36.34 -14.35 7.50
C GLU A 714 37.57 -13.44 7.41
N GLU A 715 37.95 -12.93 6.22
CA GLU A 715 39.12 -12.05 6.09
C GLU A 715 38.88 -10.69 6.75
N GLU A 716 37.73 -10.06 6.49
CA GLU A 716 37.37 -8.77 7.07
C GLU A 716 36.84 -8.91 8.51
N ILE A 717 36.10 -9.98 8.82
CA ILE A 717 35.60 -10.23 10.20
C ILE A 717 36.77 -10.40 11.18
N ARG A 718 37.92 -10.95 10.74
CA ARG A 718 39.16 -11.04 11.55
C ARG A 718 39.94 -9.73 11.66
N ARG A 719 39.61 -8.69 10.88
CA ARG A 719 40.21 -7.35 10.95
C ARG A 719 39.43 -6.39 11.86
N LEU A 720 38.26 -6.78 12.33
CA LEU A 720 37.43 -5.96 13.21
C LEU A 720 38.16 -5.68 14.55
N PRO A 721 38.14 -4.44 15.06
CA PRO A 721 38.82 -4.08 16.31
C PRO A 721 38.14 -4.66 17.56
N SER A 722 36.85 -5.01 17.48
CA SER A 722 36.13 -5.79 18.49
C SER A 722 35.03 -6.63 17.82
N THR A 723 34.52 -7.62 18.56
CA THR A 723 33.32 -8.40 18.19
C THR A 723 32.35 -8.57 19.37
N GLU A 724 32.55 -7.79 20.44
CA GLU A 724 31.84 -7.91 21.73
C GLU A 724 30.40 -7.38 21.68
N ARG A 725 30.12 -6.37 20.84
CA ARG A 725 28.77 -5.79 20.72
C ARG A 725 27.89 -6.52 19.72
N GLY A 726 28.49 -7.25 18.78
CA GLY A 726 27.84 -8.10 17.78
C GLY A 726 28.38 -7.96 16.35
N GLU A 727 29.41 -7.13 16.15
CA GLU A 727 29.99 -6.63 14.89
C GLU A 727 30.23 -7.75 13.86
N ARG A 728 30.72 -8.91 14.31
CA ARG A 728 30.97 -10.10 13.46
C ARG A 728 29.73 -10.70 12.77
N PHE A 729 28.52 -10.27 13.15
CA PHE A 729 27.25 -10.70 12.56
C PHE A 729 26.64 -9.66 11.60
N GLU A 730 27.34 -8.54 11.37
CA GLU A 730 26.96 -7.49 10.41
C GLU A 730 27.54 -7.75 9.00
N ARG A 731 27.31 -6.80 8.07
CA ARG A 731 27.80 -6.86 6.68
C ARG A 731 29.28 -6.47 6.60
N HIS A 732 30.10 -7.40 6.13
CA HIS A 732 31.52 -7.21 5.82
C HIS A 732 31.78 -7.68 4.38
N CYS A 733 31.35 -6.88 3.40
CA CYS A 733 31.34 -7.32 1.98
C CYS A 733 32.74 -7.39 1.35
N PRO A 734 33.00 -8.32 0.39
CA PRO A 734 34.28 -8.40 -0.30
C PRO A 734 34.54 -7.20 -1.23
N ALA A 735 35.81 -6.82 -1.36
CA ALA A 735 36.26 -5.81 -2.32
C ALA A 735 35.95 -6.19 -3.79
N LYS A 736 35.90 -5.19 -4.69
CA LYS A 736 35.41 -5.35 -6.08
C LYS A 736 36.22 -6.36 -6.92
N ASP A 737 37.50 -6.53 -6.64
CA ASP A 737 38.43 -7.51 -7.21
C ASP A 737 38.18 -8.94 -6.67
N LYS A 738 37.74 -9.05 -5.41
CA LYS A 738 37.36 -10.29 -4.73
C LYS A 738 35.88 -10.67 -4.91
N ALA A 739 35.14 -9.94 -5.75
CA ALA A 739 33.74 -10.21 -6.02
C ALA A 739 33.54 -11.61 -6.64
N LEU A 740 32.37 -12.22 -6.37
CA LEU A 740 32.07 -13.58 -6.79
C LEU A 740 32.07 -13.70 -8.33
N SER A 741 33.01 -14.49 -8.87
CA SER A 741 33.22 -14.70 -10.31
C SER A 741 32.70 -16.06 -10.83
N CYS A 742 32.02 -16.83 -9.97
CA CYS A 742 31.58 -18.20 -10.24
C CYS A 742 30.09 -18.43 -9.92
N LEU A 743 29.54 -19.51 -10.45
CA LEU A 743 28.13 -19.91 -10.30
C LEU A 743 27.96 -20.87 -9.11
N VAL A 744 27.18 -20.49 -8.09
CA VAL A 744 27.02 -21.30 -6.88
C VAL A 744 26.24 -22.60 -7.16
N PRO A 745 26.76 -23.78 -6.78
CA PRO A 745 26.09 -25.06 -7.02
C PRO A 745 24.89 -25.30 -6.09
N ALA A 746 24.01 -26.22 -6.50
CA ALA A 746 22.92 -26.71 -5.65
C ALA A 746 23.38 -27.87 -4.73
N PRO A 747 22.63 -28.16 -3.65
CA PRO A 747 22.72 -29.42 -2.91
C PRO A 747 22.47 -30.64 -3.82
N LYS A 748 23.13 -31.76 -3.51
CA LYS A 748 22.97 -33.02 -4.25
C LYS A 748 21.57 -33.58 -4.02
N GLY A 749 20.83 -33.80 -5.10
CA GLY A 749 19.44 -34.26 -5.04
C GLY A 749 18.40 -33.17 -4.70
N TYR A 750 18.74 -31.88 -4.84
CA TYR A 750 17.81 -30.77 -4.64
C TYR A 750 16.48 -31.00 -5.41
N LYS A 751 15.36 -30.85 -4.70
CA LYS A 751 14.00 -31.02 -5.22
C LYS A 751 13.31 -29.67 -5.38
N GLY A 752 12.34 -29.58 -6.29
CA GLY A 752 11.45 -28.42 -6.33
C GLY A 752 10.72 -28.22 -4.99
N PRO A 753 10.60 -26.99 -4.46
CA PRO A 753 9.97 -26.72 -3.17
C PRO A 753 8.57 -27.32 -3.02
N ILE A 754 8.19 -27.65 -1.79
CA ILE A 754 6.85 -28.12 -1.47
C ILE A 754 5.86 -26.95 -1.69
N PRO A 755 4.68 -27.15 -2.31
CA PRO A 755 3.71 -26.06 -2.47
C PRO A 755 3.10 -25.61 -1.14
N TRP A 756 3.03 -24.30 -0.92
CA TRP A 756 2.22 -23.69 0.14
C TRP A 756 0.73 -24.12 0.04
N PRO A 757 0.01 -24.29 1.16
CA PRO A 757 0.44 -24.11 2.55
C PRO A 757 1.22 -25.29 3.15
N ARG A 758 1.42 -26.41 2.44
CA ARG A 758 2.13 -27.57 3.01
C ARG A 758 3.57 -27.27 3.40
N SER A 759 4.24 -26.34 2.69
CA SER A 759 5.60 -25.93 3.02
C SER A 759 5.74 -25.25 4.38
N ARG A 760 4.64 -24.69 4.93
CA ARG A 760 4.60 -24.18 6.31
C ARG A 760 5.01 -25.26 7.31
N ASP A 761 4.60 -26.52 7.06
CA ASP A 761 4.68 -27.61 8.02
C ASP A 761 5.67 -28.71 7.60
N GLU A 762 6.07 -28.79 6.32
CA GLU A 762 6.99 -29.79 5.76
C GLU A 762 7.97 -29.19 4.73
N VAL A 763 9.27 -29.49 4.81
CA VAL A 763 10.26 -29.21 3.72
C VAL A 763 11.15 -30.41 3.42
N TRP A 764 11.79 -30.46 2.25
CA TRP A 764 12.65 -31.58 1.85
C TRP A 764 14.01 -31.57 2.58
N PHE A 765 14.43 -32.73 3.08
CA PHE A 765 15.77 -32.90 3.67
C PHE A 765 16.89 -32.60 2.67
N SER A 766 16.69 -32.93 1.39
CA SER A 766 17.65 -32.72 0.30
C SER A 766 17.93 -31.25 -0.04
N ASN A 767 17.11 -30.31 0.45
CA ASN A 767 17.21 -28.90 0.08
C ASN A 767 17.98 -28.08 1.13
N VAL A 768 17.95 -28.50 2.39
CA VAL A 768 18.71 -27.94 3.52
C VAL A 768 19.26 -29.12 4.34
N PRO A 769 20.36 -29.78 3.93
CA PRO A 769 20.76 -31.10 4.43
C PRO A 769 21.48 -31.08 5.80
N HIS A 770 21.02 -30.25 6.73
CA HIS A 770 21.64 -30.01 8.05
C HIS A 770 20.78 -30.58 9.18
N MET A 771 21.34 -31.45 10.02
CA MET A 771 20.65 -32.07 11.16
C MET A 771 20.70 -31.23 12.45
N ARG A 772 21.77 -30.44 12.64
CA ARG A 772 22.12 -29.71 13.88
C ARG A 772 20.94 -29.06 14.62
N LEU A 773 20.03 -28.39 13.91
CA LEU A 773 18.86 -27.73 14.51
C LEU A 773 17.77 -28.70 15.03
N VAL A 774 17.65 -29.90 14.44
CA VAL A 774 16.83 -31.01 14.98
C VAL A 774 17.48 -31.59 16.23
N ASP A 775 18.80 -31.73 16.23
CA ASP A 775 19.55 -32.29 17.35
C ASP A 775 19.52 -31.32 18.56
N ASP A 776 19.74 -30.02 18.31
CA ASP A 776 19.73 -28.94 19.33
C ASP A 776 18.33 -28.59 19.88
N LYS A 777 17.27 -28.68 19.07
CA LYS A 777 15.93 -28.12 19.39
C LYS A 777 14.74 -29.09 19.20
N GLY A 778 14.96 -30.32 18.71
CA GLY A 778 13.89 -31.23 18.32
C GLY A 778 12.92 -31.57 19.45
N GLY A 779 13.44 -31.81 20.65
CA GLY A 779 12.64 -32.07 21.85
C GLY A 779 11.77 -30.90 22.33
N GLN A 780 11.96 -29.70 21.77
CA GLN A 780 11.17 -28.49 22.10
C GLN A 780 10.04 -28.23 21.09
N ASN A 781 9.69 -29.21 20.25
CA ASN A 781 8.70 -29.09 19.17
C ASN A 781 8.99 -27.99 18.14
N TRP A 782 10.27 -27.67 17.88
CA TRP A 782 10.68 -26.74 16.83
C TRP A 782 10.62 -27.39 15.43
N ILE A 783 11.35 -28.50 15.27
CA ILE A 783 11.60 -29.18 14.01
C ILE A 783 11.89 -30.67 14.28
N THR A 784 11.38 -31.56 13.45
CA THR A 784 11.61 -33.01 13.52
C THR A 784 11.91 -33.56 12.13
N LYS A 785 12.71 -34.62 12.02
CA LYS A 785 12.92 -35.30 10.72
C LYS A 785 11.96 -36.48 10.58
N VAL A 786 11.18 -36.51 9.51
CA VAL A 786 10.21 -37.56 9.19
C VAL A 786 10.48 -38.06 7.77
N LYS A 787 11.08 -39.24 7.66
CA LYS A 787 11.54 -39.84 6.40
C LYS A 787 12.47 -38.88 5.62
N ASP A 788 12.11 -38.46 4.42
CA ASP A 788 12.90 -37.58 3.55
C ASP A 788 12.58 -36.08 3.71
N LYS A 789 11.90 -35.71 4.80
CA LYS A 789 11.47 -34.35 5.11
C LYS A 789 11.83 -33.91 6.52
N PHE A 790 11.93 -32.60 6.72
CA PHE A 790 11.71 -32.00 8.03
C PHE A 790 10.23 -31.63 8.18
N ARG A 791 9.73 -31.68 9.42
CA ARG A 791 8.38 -31.31 9.82
C ARG A 791 8.42 -30.32 10.98
N PHE A 792 7.66 -29.24 10.86
CA PHE A 792 7.56 -28.16 11.85
C PHE A 792 6.16 -28.23 12.47
N PRO A 793 6.00 -28.67 13.73
CA PRO A 793 4.68 -28.80 14.35
C PRO A 793 4.11 -27.46 14.86
N GLY A 794 4.81 -26.35 14.66
CA GLY A 794 4.39 -25.01 15.11
C GLY A 794 4.61 -24.75 16.60
N GLY A 795 5.28 -25.65 17.32
CA GLY A 795 5.72 -25.45 18.70
C GLY A 795 6.98 -24.61 18.81
N GLY A 796 7.46 -24.47 20.04
CA GLY A 796 8.66 -23.71 20.40
C GLY A 796 8.74 -23.46 21.90
N THR A 797 9.85 -22.90 22.36
CA THR A 797 10.18 -22.79 23.80
C THR A 797 9.24 -21.83 24.56
N GLN A 798 8.62 -20.88 23.87
CA GLN A 798 7.52 -20.02 24.36
C GLN A 798 6.18 -20.34 23.66
N PHE A 799 6.13 -21.35 22.78
CA PHE A 799 4.91 -21.78 22.08
C PHE A 799 4.48 -23.16 22.58
N ILE A 800 4.36 -23.30 23.90
CA ILE A 800 4.13 -24.58 24.59
C ILE A 800 2.83 -25.29 24.17
N HIS A 801 1.83 -24.53 23.72
CA HIS A 801 0.58 -25.05 23.14
C HIS A 801 0.44 -24.73 21.64
N GLY A 802 1.57 -24.45 20.99
CA GLY A 802 1.68 -24.08 19.58
C GLY A 802 1.48 -22.58 19.31
N ALA A 803 2.16 -22.08 18.29
CA ALA A 803 2.17 -20.66 17.91
C ALA A 803 0.77 -20.12 17.57
N ASN A 804 -0.18 -20.98 17.19
CA ASN A 804 -1.56 -20.55 16.98
C ASN A 804 -2.22 -20.09 18.27
N GLN A 805 -2.15 -20.88 19.35
CA GLN A 805 -2.77 -20.55 20.63
C GLN A 805 -2.09 -19.34 21.29
N TYR A 806 -0.78 -19.19 21.12
CA TYR A 806 -0.04 -17.99 21.55
C TYR A 806 -0.56 -16.71 20.88
N LEU A 807 -0.84 -16.76 19.57
CA LEU A 807 -1.46 -15.64 18.84
C LEU A 807 -2.92 -15.39 19.26
N ASP A 808 -3.64 -16.43 19.65
CA ASP A 808 -5.00 -16.30 20.21
C ASP A 808 -4.95 -15.67 21.62
N GLN A 809 -3.99 -16.07 22.47
CA GLN A 809 -3.74 -15.45 23.78
C GLN A 809 -3.39 -13.96 23.63
N ILE A 810 -2.47 -13.59 22.74
CA ILE A 810 -2.14 -12.17 22.48
C ILE A 810 -3.39 -11.38 22.03
N SER A 811 -4.27 -11.99 21.24
CA SER A 811 -5.52 -11.37 20.79
C SER A 811 -6.58 -11.21 21.89
N GLN A 812 -6.50 -12.01 22.97
CA GLN A 812 -7.34 -11.86 24.17
C GLN A 812 -6.75 -10.86 25.15
N MET A 813 -5.43 -10.93 25.35
CA MET A 813 -4.63 -10.10 26.25
C MET A 813 -4.64 -8.62 25.82
N VAL A 814 -4.51 -8.35 24.52
CA VAL A 814 -4.66 -7.02 23.92
C VAL A 814 -5.50 -7.12 22.63
N PRO A 815 -6.83 -7.05 22.70
CA PRO A 815 -7.71 -7.11 21.52
C PRO A 815 -7.40 -6.02 20.48
N ASP A 816 -6.82 -4.91 20.93
CA ASP A 816 -6.38 -3.77 20.12
C ASP A 816 -5.14 -4.07 19.25
N ILE A 817 -4.48 -5.23 19.41
CA ILE A 817 -3.47 -5.76 18.47
C ILE A 817 -4.12 -6.32 17.20
N ALA A 818 -5.28 -6.97 17.31
CA ALA A 818 -6.07 -7.52 16.22
C ALA A 818 -5.26 -8.00 14.97
N PHE A 819 -4.86 -9.28 14.93
CA PHE A 819 -4.06 -9.83 13.82
C PHE A 819 -4.82 -9.98 12.51
N GLY A 820 -4.21 -9.58 11.40
CA GLY A 820 -4.99 -9.39 10.17
C GLY A 820 -6.14 -8.44 10.48
N SER A 821 -5.85 -7.45 11.30
CA SER A 821 -6.71 -6.34 11.66
C SER A 821 -5.78 -5.15 11.97
N ARG A 822 -5.79 -4.58 13.16
CA ARG A 822 -4.70 -3.68 13.59
C ARG A 822 -3.36 -4.39 13.84
N THR A 823 -2.93 -5.34 13.00
CA THR A 823 -1.55 -5.86 12.79
C THR A 823 -1.42 -6.52 11.41
N ARG A 824 -0.33 -6.25 10.68
CA ARG A 824 0.21 -7.01 9.55
C ARG A 824 1.75 -7.04 9.35
N VAL A 825 2.64 -6.16 9.83
CA VAL A 825 4.12 -6.30 9.56
C VAL A 825 4.96 -6.45 10.83
N ALA A 826 4.92 -7.65 11.39
CA ALA A 826 5.74 -7.95 12.55
C ALA A 826 7.24 -8.08 12.17
N LEU A 827 8.12 -7.69 13.09
CA LEU A 827 9.48 -8.21 13.15
C LEU A 827 9.48 -9.35 14.16
N ASP A 828 9.92 -10.54 13.74
CA ASP A 828 10.19 -11.65 14.65
C ASP A 828 11.70 -11.66 14.92
N VAL A 829 12.11 -11.09 16.05
CA VAL A 829 13.52 -10.94 16.43
C VAL A 829 13.99 -12.19 17.15
N GLY A 830 15.05 -12.82 16.64
CA GLY A 830 15.47 -14.15 17.13
C GLY A 830 14.46 -15.24 16.77
N CYS A 831 13.82 -15.11 15.60
CA CYS A 831 12.67 -15.89 15.12
C CYS A 831 12.81 -17.43 15.12
N GLY A 832 14.02 -17.96 15.25
CA GLY A 832 14.24 -19.39 15.08
C GLY A 832 13.93 -19.84 13.66
N VAL A 833 13.15 -20.91 13.54
CA VAL A 833 12.59 -21.37 12.24
C VAL A 833 11.44 -20.49 11.71
N ALA A 834 11.19 -19.32 12.30
CA ALA A 834 10.09 -18.40 11.97
C ALA A 834 8.67 -18.97 12.19
N SER A 835 8.45 -19.74 13.26
CA SER A 835 7.12 -20.32 13.55
C SER A 835 6.05 -19.28 13.86
N PHE A 836 6.40 -18.14 14.46
CA PHE A 836 5.47 -17.03 14.70
C PHE A 836 4.98 -16.45 13.36
N GLY A 837 5.92 -16.03 12.50
CA GLY A 837 5.62 -15.55 11.13
C GLY A 837 4.87 -16.57 10.25
N ALA A 838 5.21 -17.86 10.37
CA ALA A 838 4.57 -18.95 9.63
C ALA A 838 3.06 -19.09 9.93
N TYR A 839 2.63 -18.78 11.16
CA TYR A 839 1.23 -18.83 11.56
C TYR A 839 0.53 -17.46 11.44
N LEU A 840 1.27 -16.36 11.60
CA LEU A 840 0.80 -15.02 11.28
C LEU A 840 0.39 -14.87 9.81
N LEU A 841 1.08 -15.51 8.87
CA LEU A 841 0.66 -15.65 7.47
C LEU A 841 -0.76 -16.18 7.27
N SER A 842 -1.26 -17.03 8.17
CA SER A 842 -2.65 -17.53 8.12
C SER A 842 -3.68 -16.55 8.71
N ARG A 843 -3.23 -15.65 9.60
CA ARG A 843 -3.94 -14.43 10.03
C ARG A 843 -3.68 -13.27 9.06
N ASP A 844 -3.26 -13.55 7.83
CA ASP A 844 -3.04 -12.58 6.75
C ASP A 844 -1.94 -11.54 7.08
N VAL A 845 -1.13 -11.76 8.14
CA VAL A 845 0.02 -10.94 8.57
C VAL A 845 1.32 -11.41 7.87
N LEU A 846 2.20 -10.48 7.50
CA LEU A 846 3.56 -10.73 7.05
C LEU A 846 4.48 -10.47 8.23
N THR A 847 5.56 -11.24 8.29
CA THR A 847 6.52 -11.14 9.37
C THR A 847 7.87 -11.27 8.77
N LEU A 848 8.72 -10.24 8.88
CA LEU A 848 10.12 -10.44 8.59
C LEU A 848 10.72 -11.12 9.80
N SER A 849 11.32 -12.26 9.54
CA SER A 849 11.85 -13.12 10.59
C SER A 849 13.37 -12.97 10.54
N ILE A 850 13.97 -12.36 11.56
CA ILE A 850 15.41 -12.09 11.59
C ILE A 850 16.13 -12.86 12.68
N ALA A 851 17.37 -13.25 12.37
CA ALA A 851 18.33 -13.84 13.28
C ALA A 851 19.74 -13.63 12.71
N PRO A 852 20.76 -13.50 13.58
CA PRO A 852 22.15 -13.61 13.15
C PRO A 852 22.44 -14.98 12.52
N LYS A 853 23.52 -15.08 11.74
CA LYS A 853 24.10 -16.38 11.36
C LYS A 853 24.87 -16.96 12.56
N ASP A 854 24.13 -17.43 13.56
CA ASP A 854 24.67 -17.97 14.81
C ASP A 854 25.07 -19.46 14.71
N VAL A 855 25.54 -20.01 15.83
CA VAL A 855 25.95 -21.41 15.98
C VAL A 855 24.84 -22.45 15.73
N HIS A 856 23.58 -22.03 15.61
CA HIS A 856 22.45 -22.89 15.26
C HIS A 856 22.07 -22.76 13.76
N GLU A 857 22.96 -22.20 12.94
CA GLU A 857 23.12 -22.29 11.48
C GLU A 857 21.91 -22.78 10.66
N ASN A 858 21.54 -22.00 9.63
CA ASN A 858 20.47 -22.29 8.67
C ASN A 858 19.02 -22.10 9.20
N GLN A 859 18.83 -21.52 10.40
CA GLN A 859 17.51 -21.14 10.92
C GLN A 859 16.67 -20.35 9.88
N ILE A 860 17.26 -19.26 9.36
CA ILE A 860 16.70 -18.40 8.31
C ILE A 860 16.51 -19.16 7.00
N GLN A 861 17.43 -20.07 6.65
CA GLN A 861 17.29 -20.89 5.45
C GLN A 861 16.08 -21.83 5.53
N PHE A 862 15.80 -22.43 6.70
CA PHE A 862 14.59 -23.21 6.91
C PHE A 862 13.33 -22.36 6.78
N ALA A 863 13.31 -21.14 7.33
CA ALA A 863 12.19 -20.21 7.14
C ALA A 863 11.95 -19.92 5.64
N LEU A 864 13.01 -19.62 4.90
CA LEU A 864 12.95 -19.37 3.45
C LEU A 864 12.55 -20.61 2.64
N GLU A 865 12.95 -21.81 3.03
CA GLU A 865 12.53 -23.07 2.39
C GLU A 865 11.06 -23.43 2.69
N ARG A 866 10.54 -23.08 3.88
CA ARG A 866 9.11 -23.17 4.23
C ARG A 866 8.25 -22.18 3.43
N GLY A 867 8.88 -21.13 2.89
CA GLY A 867 8.19 -20.02 2.23
C GLY A 867 7.72 -18.93 3.20
N VAL A 868 8.41 -18.78 4.33
CA VAL A 868 8.21 -17.71 5.31
C VAL A 868 9.23 -16.60 5.02
N PRO A 869 8.86 -15.31 5.10
CA PRO A 869 9.82 -14.23 4.90
C PRO A 869 10.86 -14.20 6.03
N ALA A 870 12.14 -14.17 5.66
CA ALA A 870 13.22 -14.12 6.63
C ALA A 870 14.48 -13.48 6.03
N MET A 871 15.35 -12.95 6.88
CA MET A 871 16.63 -12.33 6.48
C MET A 871 17.68 -12.55 7.55
N ALA A 872 18.95 -12.68 7.14
CA ALA A 872 20.06 -12.75 8.09
C ALA A 872 20.43 -11.32 8.52
N ALA A 873 20.24 -10.99 9.79
CA ALA A 873 20.48 -9.66 10.34
C ALA A 873 20.65 -9.73 11.87
N ALA A 874 21.42 -8.81 12.45
CA ALA A 874 21.74 -8.77 13.87
C ALA A 874 21.67 -7.34 14.42
N PHE A 875 21.15 -7.20 15.65
CA PHE A 875 21.27 -5.95 16.41
C PHE A 875 22.70 -5.87 16.99
N ALA A 876 23.52 -4.93 16.53
CA ALA A 876 24.92 -4.81 16.94
C ALA A 876 25.41 -3.34 17.04
N THR A 877 25.88 -2.75 15.94
CA THR A 877 26.55 -1.44 15.91
C THR A 877 26.05 -0.50 14.81
N HIS A 878 25.51 -1.01 13.71
CA HIS A 878 24.84 -0.26 12.66
C HIS A 878 23.30 -0.28 12.81
N ARG A 879 22.63 0.74 12.27
CA ARG A 879 21.18 0.70 11.99
C ARG A 879 20.88 -0.51 11.10
N LEU A 880 19.80 -1.24 11.37
CA LEU A 880 19.36 -2.26 10.42
C LEU A 880 18.98 -1.59 9.10
N LEU A 881 19.08 -2.34 8.00
CA LEU A 881 18.72 -1.92 6.63
C LEU A 881 17.21 -1.68 6.42
N TYR A 882 16.50 -1.50 7.53
CA TYR A 882 15.10 -1.17 7.64
C TYR A 882 15.03 0.28 8.14
N PRO A 883 14.26 1.12 7.46
CA PRO A 883 14.16 2.56 7.73
C PRO A 883 13.71 2.85 9.16
N SER A 884 13.63 4.13 9.55
CA SER A 884 13.10 4.45 10.86
C SER A 884 11.71 3.88 11.01
N GLN A 885 11.37 3.49 12.22
CA GLN A 885 10.02 3.19 12.72
C GLN A 885 9.33 1.97 12.09
N ALA A 886 10.12 1.17 11.36
CA ALA A 886 9.77 0.11 10.44
C ALA A 886 9.03 -1.17 10.90
N PHE A 887 8.47 -1.33 12.11
CA PHE A 887 7.84 -2.62 12.46
C PHE A 887 6.72 -2.61 13.45
N ASP A 888 5.65 -3.22 12.98
CA ASP A 888 4.32 -3.25 13.54
C ASP A 888 4.27 -3.72 14.98
N LEU A 889 4.68 -4.96 15.10
CA LEU A 889 4.79 -5.75 16.29
C LEU A 889 6.23 -6.22 16.27
N ILE A 890 7.10 -5.55 17.02
CA ILE A 890 8.43 -6.10 17.27
C ILE A 890 8.25 -7.14 18.37
N HIS A 891 8.36 -8.40 17.96
CA HIS A 891 8.24 -9.57 18.81
C HIS A 891 9.63 -10.12 19.14
N CYS A 892 9.92 -10.28 20.43
CA CYS A 892 11.09 -11.00 20.92
C CYS A 892 10.64 -12.12 21.87
N SER A 893 10.71 -13.36 21.39
CA SER A 893 10.50 -14.56 22.21
C SER A 893 11.86 -15.17 22.58
N ARG A 894 12.36 -14.86 23.79
CA ARG A 894 13.70 -15.25 24.27
C ARG A 894 14.84 -14.96 23.28
N CYS A 895 14.81 -13.82 22.60
CA CYS A 895 15.77 -13.45 21.55
C CYS A 895 17.23 -13.24 22.02
N ARG A 896 17.51 -13.33 23.34
CA ARG A 896 18.83 -13.18 23.98
C ARG A 896 19.54 -11.82 23.77
N ILE A 897 18.83 -10.82 23.25
CA ILE A 897 19.33 -9.44 23.20
C ILE A 897 19.19 -8.82 24.60
N ASN A 898 20.25 -8.17 25.08
CA ASN A 898 20.15 -7.25 26.22
C ASN A 898 19.65 -5.90 25.68
N TRP A 899 18.43 -5.52 26.08
CA TRP A 899 17.77 -4.29 25.64
C TRP A 899 18.20 -3.05 26.42
N THR A 900 18.76 -3.20 27.63
CA THR A 900 19.14 -2.10 28.53
C THR A 900 20.62 -1.69 28.40
N ARG A 901 21.44 -2.50 27.70
CA ARG A 901 22.86 -2.26 27.40
C ARG A 901 23.09 -0.89 26.72
N ASP A 902 24.21 -0.25 27.04
CA ASP A 902 24.69 1.01 26.43
C ASP A 902 23.62 2.15 26.44
N ASP A 903 23.13 2.55 27.62
CA ASP A 903 21.99 3.50 27.80
C ASP A 903 20.69 3.07 27.05
N GLY A 904 20.59 1.79 26.67
CA GLY A 904 19.49 1.22 25.94
C GLY A 904 19.64 1.23 24.41
N ILE A 905 20.85 1.35 23.84
CA ILE A 905 21.05 1.61 22.39
C ILE A 905 20.36 0.59 21.46
N LEU A 906 20.22 -0.67 21.86
CA LEU A 906 19.52 -1.69 21.06
C LEU A 906 17.99 -1.57 21.20
N LEU A 907 17.49 -1.14 22.36
CA LEU A 907 16.09 -0.74 22.52
C LEU A 907 15.82 0.64 21.90
N LEU A 908 16.84 1.48 21.67
CA LEU A 908 16.75 2.67 20.84
C LEU A 908 16.74 2.35 19.35
N GLU A 909 17.41 1.30 18.88
CA GLU A 909 17.21 0.81 17.50
C GLU A 909 15.83 0.16 17.33
N VAL A 910 15.33 -0.55 18.36
CA VAL A 910 13.92 -0.94 18.42
C VAL A 910 13.03 0.30 18.50
N ASN A 911 13.32 1.33 19.31
CA ASN A 911 12.47 2.53 19.39
C ASN A 911 12.50 3.30 18.07
N ARG A 912 13.67 3.40 17.42
CA ARG A 912 13.82 3.91 16.07
C ARG A 912 12.89 3.11 15.21
N MET A 913 13.04 1.78 15.08
CA MET A 913 12.26 0.88 14.21
C MET A 913 10.83 0.49 14.67
N LEU A 914 10.35 0.84 15.86
CA LEU A 914 9.08 0.28 16.36
C LEU A 914 7.91 1.14 15.95
N ARG A 915 6.82 0.45 15.61
CA ARG A 915 5.49 1.00 15.51
C ARG A 915 5.11 1.65 16.87
N ALA A 916 5.23 2.97 17.01
CA ALA A 916 5.01 3.81 18.20
C ALA A 916 3.56 4.21 18.57
N GLY A 917 3.03 3.69 19.66
CA GLY A 917 1.60 3.40 19.83
C GLY A 917 1.32 1.94 19.68
N GLY A 918 2.41 1.19 19.54
CA GLY A 918 2.46 -0.18 19.20
C GLY A 918 3.59 -0.93 19.83
N TYR A 919 3.60 -2.18 19.41
CA TYR A 919 3.54 -3.22 20.39
C TYR A 919 4.87 -3.94 20.41
N PHE A 920 5.62 -3.70 21.48
CA PHE A 920 6.79 -4.50 21.80
C PHE A 920 6.32 -5.70 22.62
N ALA A 921 6.24 -6.85 21.96
CA ALA A 921 5.84 -8.11 22.59
C ALA A 921 7.08 -8.85 23.07
N TRP A 922 7.35 -8.76 24.37
CA TRP A 922 8.49 -9.43 24.99
C TRP A 922 8.03 -10.67 25.74
N ALA A 923 8.44 -11.84 25.25
CA ALA A 923 8.20 -13.13 25.90
C ALA A 923 9.53 -13.66 26.45
N ALA A 924 9.91 -13.20 27.64
CA ALA A 924 11.22 -13.43 28.25
C ALA A 924 11.13 -13.82 29.74
N GLN A 925 12.24 -14.29 30.32
CA GLN A 925 12.30 -14.74 31.71
C GLN A 925 12.06 -13.63 32.76
N PRO A 926 12.55 -12.38 32.61
CA PRO A 926 12.24 -11.26 33.51
C PRO A 926 10.75 -10.94 33.64
N VAL A 927 9.91 -11.35 32.68
CA VAL A 927 8.47 -11.11 32.74
C VAL A 927 7.81 -11.89 33.89
N TYR A 928 8.24 -13.14 34.13
CA TYR A 928 7.49 -14.10 34.97
C TYR A 928 8.33 -14.81 36.04
N LYS A 929 9.64 -14.61 36.06
CA LYS A 929 10.50 -15.10 37.15
C LYS A 929 10.59 -14.08 38.28
N HIS A 930 10.74 -14.60 39.49
CA HIS A 930 10.96 -13.82 40.73
C HIS A 930 12.38 -14.05 41.31
N GLU A 931 13.33 -14.45 40.46
CA GLU A 931 14.75 -14.49 40.78
C GLU A 931 15.31 -13.06 40.79
N GLU A 932 16.21 -12.73 41.72
CA GLU A 932 16.72 -11.37 41.95
C GLU A 932 17.26 -10.70 40.66
N ALA A 933 18.21 -11.34 39.97
CA ALA A 933 18.74 -10.86 38.68
C ALA A 933 17.71 -10.83 37.53
N GLN A 934 16.53 -11.43 37.70
CA GLN A 934 15.41 -11.33 36.75
C GLN A 934 14.45 -10.19 37.13
N GLN A 935 14.32 -9.87 38.42
CA GLN A 935 13.61 -8.69 38.92
C GLN A 935 14.40 -7.40 38.64
N GLU A 936 15.73 -7.43 38.77
CA GLU A 936 16.62 -6.34 38.40
C GLU A 936 16.51 -6.02 36.90
N ALA A 937 16.71 -7.01 36.03
CA ALA A 937 16.54 -6.85 34.58
C ALA A 937 15.10 -6.47 34.16
N TRP A 938 14.08 -6.80 34.96
CA TRP A 938 12.71 -6.31 34.76
C TRP A 938 12.59 -4.83 35.13
N LYS A 939 13.17 -4.42 36.27
CA LYS A 939 13.17 -3.03 36.75
C LYS A 939 13.98 -2.10 35.85
N GLU A 940 15.13 -2.53 35.33
CA GLU A 940 15.87 -1.78 34.30
C GLU A 940 15.02 -1.57 33.03
N MET A 941 14.27 -2.59 32.61
CA MET A 941 13.38 -2.49 31.46
C MET A 941 12.22 -1.54 31.74
N GLU A 942 11.60 -1.57 32.92
CA GLU A 942 10.56 -0.61 33.33
C GLU A 942 11.09 0.83 33.39
N ASP A 943 12.26 1.06 33.99
CA ASP A 943 12.90 2.38 34.05
C ASP A 943 13.25 2.92 32.65
N LEU A 944 13.90 2.12 31.82
CA LEU A 944 14.24 2.52 30.45
C LEU A 944 12.99 2.75 29.60
N THR A 945 11.96 1.89 29.71
CA THR A 945 10.71 2.08 28.97
C THR A 945 9.94 3.31 29.44
N ALA A 946 9.94 3.62 30.75
CA ALA A 946 9.41 4.88 31.27
C ALA A 946 10.20 6.10 30.75
N ARG A 947 11.53 6.07 30.76
CA ARG A 947 12.39 7.13 30.18
C ARG A 947 12.25 7.28 28.66
N LEU A 948 11.74 6.25 27.97
CA LEU A 948 11.35 6.27 26.56
C LEU A 948 9.85 6.59 26.35
N CYS A 949 9.07 6.91 27.39
CA CYS A 949 7.62 7.18 27.36
C CYS A 949 6.72 6.00 26.94
N TRP A 950 7.17 4.74 27.06
CA TRP A 950 6.39 3.56 26.66
C TRP A 950 5.36 3.17 27.74
N GLU A 951 4.10 2.97 27.34
CA GLU A 951 3.00 2.49 28.18
C GLU A 951 3.06 0.95 28.34
N LEU A 952 3.15 0.42 29.57
CA LEU A 952 2.98 -1.01 29.82
C LEU A 952 1.50 -1.40 29.79
N VAL A 953 0.97 -1.67 28.59
CA VAL A 953 -0.46 -1.95 28.35
C VAL A 953 -0.93 -3.21 29.06
N LYS A 954 -0.13 -4.28 29.05
CA LYS A 954 -0.51 -5.55 29.67
C LYS A 954 0.69 -6.44 29.98
N LYS A 955 0.64 -7.11 31.14
CA LYS A 955 1.55 -8.17 31.56
C LYS A 955 0.71 -9.39 31.94
N GLU A 956 0.91 -10.52 31.27
CA GLU A 956 0.10 -11.72 31.49
C GLU A 956 0.91 -13.00 31.23
N GLY A 957 0.99 -13.86 32.24
CA GLY A 957 1.86 -15.03 32.20
C GLY A 957 3.31 -14.65 31.92
N TYR A 958 3.85 -15.13 30.79
CA TYR A 958 5.22 -14.89 30.34
C TYR A 958 5.34 -13.83 29.23
N ILE A 959 4.27 -13.09 28.94
CA ILE A 959 4.23 -12.04 27.92
C ILE A 959 4.05 -10.67 28.59
N ALA A 960 4.94 -9.74 28.28
CA ALA A 960 4.74 -8.32 28.54
C ALA A 960 4.58 -7.58 27.21
N MET A 961 3.65 -6.62 27.21
CA MET A 961 3.26 -5.85 26.04
C MET A 961 3.37 -4.37 26.36
N TRP A 962 4.44 -3.75 25.88
CA TRP A 962 4.55 -2.31 25.88
C TRP A 962 3.98 -1.73 24.61
N ARG A 963 3.54 -0.49 24.73
CA ARG A 963 3.13 0.38 23.66
C ARG A 963 4.10 1.56 23.68
N LYS A 964 5.01 1.63 22.70
CA LYS A 964 5.90 2.80 22.49
C LYS A 964 5.05 4.08 22.47
N PRO A 965 5.57 5.30 22.78
CA PRO A 965 4.83 6.54 22.66
C PRO A 965 4.54 6.89 21.19
N LEU A 966 4.08 8.12 21.01
CA LEU A 966 2.74 8.36 20.51
C LEU A 966 2.09 9.65 19.69
N ASN A 967 2.19 11.03 19.40
CA ASN A 967 2.91 12.42 19.27
C ASN A 967 3.66 13.34 20.34
N ASN A 968 4.59 14.25 19.95
CA ASN A 968 5.81 14.67 20.72
C ASN A 968 5.71 15.20 22.17
N SER A 969 4.52 15.39 22.74
CA SER A 969 4.31 15.88 24.11
C SER A 969 5.15 15.16 25.17
N CYS A 970 5.17 13.82 25.24
CA CYS A 970 5.91 13.13 26.30
C CYS A 970 7.43 13.26 26.14
N TYR A 971 7.94 13.36 24.91
CA TYR A 971 9.36 13.61 24.67
C TYR A 971 9.78 15.04 25.01
N MET A 972 8.93 16.03 24.70
CA MET A 972 9.14 17.45 25.01
C MET A 972 9.00 17.75 26.51
N ASN A 973 8.20 16.98 27.24
CA ASN A 973 7.95 17.14 28.68
C ASN A 973 8.96 16.40 29.60
N ARG A 974 10.09 15.91 29.06
CA ARG A 974 11.15 15.24 29.87
C ARG A 974 12.06 16.26 30.53
N ASP A 975 12.45 16.01 31.77
CA ASP A 975 13.37 16.89 32.50
C ASP A 975 14.72 17.09 31.76
N PRO A 976 15.29 18.31 31.76
CA PRO A 976 16.58 18.58 31.15
C PRO A 976 17.68 17.66 31.69
N GLY A 977 18.31 16.88 30.81
CA GLY A 977 19.38 15.94 31.15
C GLY A 977 18.95 14.46 31.27
N VAL A 978 17.66 14.13 31.14
CA VAL A 978 17.20 12.72 31.13
C VAL A 978 17.75 11.97 29.92
N LYS A 979 18.56 10.94 30.18
CA LYS A 979 19.07 10.00 29.16
C LYS A 979 18.03 8.94 28.77
N PRO A 980 18.03 8.47 27.51
CA PRO A 980 18.76 9.02 26.36
C PRO A 980 18.17 10.37 25.92
N ALA A 981 19.01 11.25 25.36
CA ALA A 981 18.59 12.53 24.82
C ALA A 981 17.78 12.36 23.52
N LEU A 982 17.13 13.42 23.04
CA LEU A 982 16.59 13.46 21.67
C LEU A 982 17.76 13.62 20.67
N CYS A 983 17.60 13.12 19.45
CA CYS A 983 18.59 13.31 18.39
C CYS A 983 18.56 14.76 17.85
N ASP A 984 19.61 15.18 17.15
CA ASP A 984 19.63 16.46 16.45
C ASP A 984 18.54 16.49 15.35
N PRO A 985 17.93 17.65 15.04
CA PRO A 985 16.92 17.75 13.97
C PRO A 985 17.41 17.30 12.58
N ASP A 986 18.72 17.43 12.33
CA ASP A 986 19.37 17.02 11.08
C ASP A 986 19.66 15.50 11.00
N ASP A 987 19.41 14.72 12.07
CA ASP A 987 19.55 13.26 12.04
C ASP A 987 18.36 12.61 11.33
N ASN A 988 18.41 12.53 9.99
CA ASN A 988 17.47 11.72 9.23
C ASN A 988 17.46 10.27 9.75
N PRO A 989 16.35 9.79 10.38
CA PRO A 989 16.34 8.47 10.99
C PRO A 989 16.08 7.37 9.95
N ASP A 990 15.62 7.72 8.74
CA ASP A 990 15.31 6.81 7.64
C ASP A 990 16.55 6.40 6.82
N ASP A 991 17.69 7.05 7.02
CA ASP A 991 18.97 6.65 6.42
C ASP A 991 19.62 5.51 7.21
N VAL A 992 20.04 4.46 6.49
CA VAL A 992 20.39 3.15 7.07
C VAL A 992 21.59 2.45 6.42
N TRP A 993 22.04 2.89 5.24
CA TRP A 993 23.13 2.22 4.53
C TRP A 993 24.48 2.56 5.17
N TYR A 994 25.05 1.60 5.91
CA TYR A 994 26.27 1.78 6.74
C TYR A 994 26.19 2.97 7.73
N VAL A 995 24.99 3.23 8.28
CA VAL A 995 24.80 4.26 9.31
C VAL A 995 24.93 3.64 10.71
N ASN A 996 25.82 4.18 11.54
CA ASN A 996 25.99 3.74 12.94
C ASN A 996 24.73 3.96 13.79
N LEU A 997 24.54 3.12 14.81
CA LEU A 997 23.56 3.39 15.87
C LEU A 997 23.92 4.66 16.63
N LYS A 998 22.90 5.45 17.01
CA LYS A 998 23.04 6.67 17.79
C LYS A 998 22.35 6.49 19.16
N PRO A 999 22.97 6.92 20.28
CA PRO A 999 22.41 6.79 21.63
C PRO A 999 21.38 7.89 21.95
N CYS A 1000 20.48 8.17 21.01
CA CYS A 1000 19.46 9.20 21.12
C CYS A 1000 18.09 8.69 20.63
N ILE A 1001 17.02 9.31 21.12
CA ILE A 1001 15.65 9.12 20.67
C ILE A 1001 15.50 9.91 19.38
N SER A 1002 15.37 9.23 18.24
CA SER A 1002 15.02 9.89 16.98
C SER A 1002 13.71 10.66 17.13
N TRP A 1003 13.66 11.88 16.61
CA TRP A 1003 12.39 12.58 16.45
C TRP A 1003 11.44 11.71 15.63
N LEU A 1004 10.23 11.57 16.15
CA LEU A 1004 9.14 10.91 15.48
C LEU A 1004 8.21 12.06 15.01
N PRO A 1005 7.53 11.97 13.86
CA PRO A 1005 7.01 13.15 13.15
C PRO A 1005 6.19 14.14 14.00
N GLU A 1006 6.53 15.44 13.90
CA GLU A 1006 5.85 16.53 14.63
C GLU A 1006 4.41 16.70 14.19
N ASN A 1007 4.21 16.74 12.87
CA ASN A 1007 2.96 16.33 12.29
C ASN A 1007 2.75 14.88 12.73
N GLY A 1008 1.86 14.65 13.71
CA GLY A 1008 1.60 13.34 14.30
C GLY A 1008 1.16 12.29 13.27
N ASP A 1009 0.96 12.68 12.02
CA ASP A 1009 0.58 11.77 10.97
C ASP A 1009 1.67 11.43 9.94
N GLY A 1010 2.97 11.72 10.12
CA GLY A 1010 4.04 11.05 9.34
C GLY A 1010 4.18 9.53 9.61
N SER A 1011 3.13 8.92 10.17
CA SER A 1011 3.32 8.11 11.36
C SER A 1011 2.09 7.45 11.97
N THR A 1012 0.96 7.21 11.27
CA THR A 1012 -0.20 6.46 11.83
C THR A 1012 -1.26 5.85 10.88
N PRO A 1013 -1.01 4.76 10.16
CA PRO A 1013 -1.63 4.45 8.92
C PRO A 1013 -2.91 3.61 9.08
N PHE A 1014 -2.97 2.51 8.31
CA PHE A 1014 -4.16 1.72 8.11
C PHE A 1014 -4.27 0.58 9.33
N PRO A 1015 -5.45 0.05 9.89
CA PRO A 1015 -5.83 -1.39 10.26
C PRO A 1015 -6.89 -2.29 9.43
N TRP A 1016 -6.86 -3.65 9.46
CA TRP A 1016 -7.14 -4.70 8.37
C TRP A 1016 -8.55 -5.10 7.86
N PRO A 1017 -8.84 -5.66 6.63
CA PRO A 1017 -8.11 -6.37 5.53
C PRO A 1017 -7.86 -5.58 4.23
N ALA A 1018 -7.72 -4.28 4.40
CA ALA A 1018 -7.57 -3.19 3.47
C ALA A 1018 -6.21 -2.36 3.33
N ARG A 1019 -4.94 -2.85 3.27
CA ARG A 1019 -3.57 -2.23 3.01
C ARG A 1019 -2.70 -2.53 1.71
N LEU A 1020 -3.21 -2.92 0.54
CA LEU A 1020 -2.38 -3.11 -0.70
C LEU A 1020 -2.20 -2.00 -1.74
N MET A 1021 -2.99 -0.93 -1.83
CA MET A 1021 -2.66 0.21 -2.72
C MET A 1021 -1.95 1.30 -1.97
N GLU A 1022 -2.54 2.48 -1.80
CA GLU A 1022 -2.21 3.67 -0.97
C GLU A 1022 -0.75 3.97 -0.61
N PRO A 1023 -0.42 5.24 -0.37
CA PRO A 1023 0.96 5.77 -0.43
C PRO A 1023 1.50 6.37 0.86
N PRO A 1024 2.59 7.19 1.04
CA PRO A 1024 3.20 7.79 2.27
C PRO A 1024 3.05 9.29 2.57
N LYS A 1025 2.70 9.66 3.82
CA LYS A 1025 3.04 10.97 4.40
C LYS A 1025 4.52 11.28 4.23
N ARG A 1026 5.35 10.25 4.41
CA ARG A 1026 6.78 10.28 4.11
C ARG A 1026 7.13 9.94 2.64
N LEU A 1027 6.29 10.28 1.64
CA LEU A 1027 6.72 10.43 0.21
C LEU A 1027 7.22 11.83 0.01
N GLU A 1028 6.54 12.81 0.62
CA GLU A 1028 6.98 14.19 0.66
C GLU A 1028 8.38 14.28 1.27
N GLY A 1029 8.67 13.43 2.25
CA GLY A 1029 10.00 13.18 2.79
C GLY A 1029 10.96 12.34 1.92
N VAL A 1030 10.51 11.68 0.83
CA VAL A 1030 11.44 11.12 -0.16
C VAL A 1030 11.77 12.16 -1.22
N GLU A 1031 13.05 12.38 -1.47
CA GLU A 1031 13.54 13.41 -2.38
C GLU A 1031 13.34 13.05 -3.86
N MET A 1032 13.18 14.08 -4.69
CA MET A 1032 13.09 14.02 -6.16
C MET A 1032 12.71 15.38 -6.74
N ASP A 1033 13.29 15.74 -7.89
CA ASP A 1033 12.91 16.86 -8.77
C ASP A 1033 11.40 16.90 -9.06
N ALA A 1034 10.77 15.74 -8.97
CA ALA A 1034 9.34 15.57 -8.82
C ALA A 1034 8.77 16.08 -7.47
N HIS A 1035 8.88 17.37 -7.12
CA HIS A 1035 8.26 17.95 -5.90
C HIS A 1035 6.72 17.99 -5.87
N SER A 1036 6.09 18.83 -6.68
CA SER A 1036 4.64 19.09 -6.61
C SER A 1036 3.78 17.82 -6.66
N SER A 1037 3.94 17.00 -7.70
CA SER A 1037 3.68 15.57 -7.70
C SER A 1037 4.84 14.69 -7.21
N LYS A 1038 5.00 14.66 -5.89
CA LYS A 1038 5.44 13.46 -5.16
C LYS A 1038 4.29 12.52 -4.91
N LYS A 1039 3.07 12.97 -5.22
CA LYS A 1039 1.89 12.14 -5.33
C LYS A 1039 1.46 11.65 -6.72
N GLU A 1040 2.11 11.84 -7.95
CA GLU A 1040 2.13 11.08 -9.32
C GLU A 1040 2.90 9.67 -9.88
N LEU A 1041 3.84 8.63 -9.55
CA LEU A 1041 4.95 7.94 -8.61
C LEU A 1041 4.54 6.56 -7.97
N PHE A 1042 4.09 6.42 -6.73
CA PHE A 1042 3.37 5.22 -6.22
C PHE A 1042 2.02 4.90 -6.88
N LYS A 1043 1.35 5.87 -7.48
CA LYS A 1043 0.58 5.60 -8.70
C LYS A 1043 1.21 6.09 -10.06
N ALA A 1044 2.57 6.23 -10.24
CA ALA A 1044 3.42 5.78 -11.41
C ALA A 1044 4.73 4.80 -11.50
N GLU A 1045 5.33 3.96 -10.58
CA GLU A 1045 6.01 2.59 -10.81
C GLU A 1045 5.37 1.15 -10.37
N THR A 1046 4.29 0.92 -9.56
CA THR A 1046 3.24 -0.13 -9.20
C THR A 1046 2.06 -0.62 -10.15
N LYS A 1047 0.95 0.15 -10.41
CA LYS A 1047 0.17 0.38 -11.70
C LYS A 1047 0.66 -0.58 -12.83
N PHE A 1048 1.35 -0.07 -13.87
CA PHE A 1048 1.88 -0.89 -14.97
C PHE A 1048 2.50 -2.21 -14.52
N TRP A 1049 3.11 -2.39 -13.35
CA TRP A 1049 3.52 -3.75 -12.98
C TRP A 1049 2.37 -4.75 -12.79
N ASP A 1050 1.16 -4.35 -12.37
CA ASP A 1050 -0.08 -5.17 -12.44
C ASP A 1050 -0.37 -5.60 -13.84
N ASP A 1051 -0.34 -4.58 -14.70
CA ASP A 1051 -0.40 -4.69 -16.13
C ASP A 1051 0.89 -5.30 -16.70
N ILE A 1052 1.85 -5.73 -15.91
CA ILE A 1052 2.88 -6.65 -16.38
C ILE A 1052 2.53 -8.06 -15.90
N VAL A 1053 1.96 -8.23 -14.71
CA VAL A 1053 1.75 -9.55 -14.14
C VAL A 1053 0.44 -10.25 -14.51
N GLU A 1054 -0.76 -9.66 -14.69
CA GLU A 1054 -1.92 -10.52 -15.10
C GLU A 1054 -1.77 -11.13 -16.49
N GLY A 1055 -0.95 -10.53 -17.32
CA GLY A 1055 -0.64 -10.95 -18.67
C GLY A 1055 0.77 -11.51 -18.83
N TYR A 1056 1.69 -11.33 -17.88
CA TYR A 1056 2.60 -12.44 -17.56
C TYR A 1056 1.80 -13.67 -17.02
N ILE A 1057 0.60 -13.51 -16.44
CA ILE A 1057 -0.36 -14.59 -16.07
C ILE A 1057 -1.33 -14.98 -17.23
N ARG A 1058 -1.42 -14.18 -18.32
CA ARG A 1058 -2.28 -14.46 -19.49
C ARG A 1058 -1.48 -14.98 -20.68
N VAL A 1059 -0.25 -14.53 -20.88
CA VAL A 1059 0.66 -14.95 -21.95
C VAL A 1059 1.58 -16.05 -21.41
N PHE A 1060 2.43 -15.77 -20.43
CA PHE A 1060 3.38 -16.74 -19.86
C PHE A 1060 2.74 -17.66 -18.79
N LYS A 1061 1.59 -17.22 -18.27
CA LYS A 1061 0.67 -17.87 -17.32
C LYS A 1061 1.30 -18.40 -16.02
N TRP A 1062 2.00 -17.48 -15.34
CA TRP A 1062 2.70 -17.65 -14.06
C TRP A 1062 1.94 -18.37 -12.94
N ARG A 1063 0.60 -18.35 -12.93
CA ARG A 1063 -0.21 -19.13 -11.97
C ARG A 1063 0.09 -20.64 -11.99
N LYS A 1064 0.72 -21.21 -13.02
CA LYS A 1064 1.20 -22.60 -13.01
C LYS A 1064 2.53 -22.79 -12.28
N PHE A 1065 3.32 -21.73 -12.07
CA PHE A 1065 4.67 -21.82 -11.50
C PHE A 1065 4.66 -22.03 -9.97
N LYS A 1066 3.52 -21.77 -9.29
CA LYS A 1066 3.35 -21.93 -7.84
C LYS A 1066 4.38 -21.15 -7.00
N LEU A 1067 4.75 -19.95 -7.47
CA LEU A 1067 5.68 -19.03 -6.80
C LEU A 1067 5.31 -18.85 -5.32
N ARG A 1068 6.31 -18.85 -4.44
CA ARG A 1068 6.16 -18.57 -3.01
C ARG A 1068 7.12 -17.50 -2.51
N ASN A 1069 8.39 -17.54 -2.92
CA ASN A 1069 9.40 -16.53 -2.60
C ASN A 1069 9.75 -15.74 -3.85
N VAL A 1070 9.68 -14.41 -3.80
CA VAL A 1070 9.98 -13.56 -4.95
C VAL A 1070 10.85 -12.39 -4.52
N LEU A 1071 11.75 -11.95 -5.41
CA LEU A 1071 12.57 -10.74 -5.22
C LEU A 1071 12.26 -9.73 -6.33
N ASP A 1072 12.06 -8.49 -5.94
CA ASP A 1072 12.04 -7.34 -6.83
C ASP A 1072 13.27 -6.47 -6.61
N MET A 1073 14.14 -6.40 -7.61
CA MET A 1073 15.52 -5.96 -7.43
C MET A 1073 15.70 -4.44 -7.52
N ARG A 1074 15.07 -3.79 -8.48
CA ARG A 1074 14.91 -2.33 -8.49
C ARG A 1074 13.44 -2.09 -8.32
N ALA A 1075 12.99 -2.08 -7.07
CA ALA A 1075 11.57 -2.14 -6.83
C ALA A 1075 10.89 -0.83 -7.20
N GLY A 1076 11.57 0.32 -7.05
CA GLY A 1076 11.45 1.53 -7.91
C GLY A 1076 10.15 2.33 -7.86
N PHE A 1077 8.99 1.68 -7.69
CA PHE A 1077 8.05 2.11 -6.67
C PHE A 1077 7.86 1.13 -5.54
N GLY A 1078 7.96 -0.17 -5.78
CA GLY A 1078 7.97 -1.32 -4.83
C GLY A 1078 7.57 -2.61 -5.50
N GLY A 1079 8.02 -2.66 -6.73
CA GLY A 1079 7.14 -2.46 -7.85
C GLY A 1079 6.28 -3.67 -8.06
N PHE A 1080 6.63 -4.80 -7.46
CA PHE A 1080 6.28 -6.14 -7.84
C PHE A 1080 5.69 -7.00 -6.70
N ALA A 1081 5.01 -6.39 -5.71
CA ALA A 1081 4.07 -7.07 -4.78
C ALA A 1081 2.53 -6.75 -4.47
N ALA A 1082 1.71 -5.73 -4.99
CA ALA A 1082 0.27 -5.42 -5.55
C ALA A 1082 -0.38 -5.57 -7.14
N ALA A 1083 -0.04 -6.09 -8.44
CA ALA A 1083 0.48 -7.38 -9.32
C ALA A 1083 0.53 -9.02 -9.12
N LEU A 1084 1.45 -9.73 -8.40
CA LEU A 1084 1.45 -11.13 -7.79
C LEU A 1084 0.42 -11.62 -6.66
N ILE A 1085 0.76 -11.61 -5.33
CA ILE A 1085 -0.10 -11.80 -4.07
C ILE A 1085 -1.66 -11.73 -4.22
N ASN A 1086 -2.26 -10.53 -4.29
CA ASN A 1086 -3.65 -10.11 -4.31
C ASN A 1086 -4.48 -11.06 -5.15
N ARG A 1087 -4.19 -11.22 -6.46
CA ARG A 1087 -4.99 -12.02 -7.42
C ARG A 1087 -4.96 -13.49 -7.05
N LYS A 1088 -4.29 -13.81 -5.94
CA LYS A 1088 -3.97 -15.07 -5.34
C LYS A 1088 -2.90 -15.74 -6.16
N LEU A 1089 -1.74 -15.10 -6.25
CA LEU A 1089 -0.49 -15.85 -6.23
C LEU A 1089 -0.09 -15.92 -4.77
N ASP A 1090 0.24 -17.12 -4.30
CA ASP A 1090 0.29 -17.40 -2.86
C ASP A 1090 1.72 -17.21 -2.34
N CYS A 1091 2.28 -16.04 -2.62
CA CYS A 1091 3.68 -15.69 -2.41
C CYS A 1091 3.86 -14.57 -1.39
N TRP A 1092 5.10 -14.34 -0.99
CA TRP A 1092 5.55 -13.06 -0.44
C TRP A 1092 6.66 -12.52 -1.35
N VAL A 1093 7.03 -11.26 -1.17
CA VAL A 1093 8.04 -10.60 -2.00
C VAL A 1093 8.96 -9.78 -1.09
N MET A 1094 10.27 -9.95 -1.26
CA MET A 1094 11.28 -9.00 -0.82
C MET A 1094 11.44 -7.96 -1.92
N ASN A 1095 11.47 -6.68 -1.57
CA ASN A 1095 11.54 -5.57 -2.54
C ASN A 1095 12.65 -4.64 -2.06
N VAL A 1096 13.34 -4.00 -3.02
CA VAL A 1096 14.69 -3.49 -2.81
C VAL A 1096 14.91 -2.09 -3.40
N VAL A 1097 15.49 -1.21 -2.59
CA VAL A 1097 16.11 0.05 -3.01
C VAL A 1097 17.47 -0.27 -3.64
N PRO A 1098 17.79 0.23 -4.84
CA PRO A 1098 19.16 0.57 -5.17
C PRO A 1098 19.50 1.90 -4.47
N VAL A 1099 20.54 1.93 -3.63
CA VAL A 1099 21.00 3.19 -2.95
C VAL A 1099 21.49 4.28 -3.92
N SER A 1100 21.45 4.03 -5.23
CA SER A 1100 21.66 4.99 -6.32
C SER A 1100 20.40 5.81 -6.66
N GLU A 1101 19.29 5.59 -5.94
CA GLU A 1101 18.01 6.27 -6.11
C GLU A 1101 17.60 6.94 -4.78
N PRO A 1102 16.77 8.01 -4.79
CA PRO A 1102 16.46 8.77 -3.57
C PRO A 1102 15.83 7.88 -2.51
N ASN A 1103 16.21 8.01 -1.22
CA ASN A 1103 15.93 7.01 -0.17
C ASN A 1103 14.46 6.59 -0.17
N THR A 1104 14.23 5.47 -0.84
CA THR A 1104 12.90 5.11 -1.22
C THR A 1104 12.12 4.44 -0.08
N LEU A 1105 12.79 4.21 1.06
CA LEU A 1105 12.46 3.17 2.01
C LEU A 1105 11.13 3.21 2.78
N PRO A 1106 10.62 4.30 3.36
CA PRO A 1106 10.61 4.32 4.82
C PRO A 1106 9.84 3.28 5.73
N VAL A 1107 9.13 2.19 5.32
CA VAL A 1107 7.87 2.26 4.56
C VAL A 1107 7.61 1.26 3.34
N ILE A 1108 8.33 0.12 3.09
CA ILE A 1108 7.90 -1.15 2.28
C ILE A 1108 6.56 -1.69 2.69
N TYR A 1109 6.28 -1.33 3.90
CA TYR A 1109 6.65 -2.13 5.04
C TYR A 1109 5.41 -1.79 5.83
N ASP A 1110 5.15 -0.50 6.05
CA ASP A 1110 3.90 0.20 5.73
C ASP A 1110 2.97 -0.43 4.68
N ARG A 1111 3.41 -0.75 3.45
CA ARG A 1111 2.51 -1.34 2.44
C ARG A 1111 2.10 -2.78 2.75
N GLY A 1112 2.65 -3.32 3.83
CA GLY A 1112 2.47 -4.69 4.23
C GLY A 1112 3.23 -5.59 3.30
N LEU A 1113 4.48 -5.23 3.02
CA LEU A 1113 5.53 -6.10 2.50
C LEU A 1113 6.67 -6.18 3.50
N LEU A 1114 7.78 -6.79 3.07
CA LEU A 1114 9.03 -6.86 3.80
C LEU A 1114 10.19 -6.54 2.85
N GLY A 1115 11.27 -5.94 3.35
CA GLY A 1115 11.99 -4.97 2.53
C GLY A 1115 13.33 -4.46 3.02
N VAL A 1116 14.17 -3.96 2.10
CA VAL A 1116 15.56 -3.63 2.44
C VAL A 1116 16.21 -2.62 1.48
N ALA A 1117 17.13 -1.79 1.98
CA ALA A 1117 18.05 -1.01 1.15
C ALA A 1117 19.24 -1.86 0.72
N HIS A 1118 19.75 -1.64 -0.49
CA HIS A 1118 20.88 -2.39 -1.01
C HIS A 1118 21.67 -1.62 -2.07
N ASP A 1119 22.99 -1.72 -2.07
CA ASP A 1119 23.78 -1.43 -3.26
C ASP A 1119 23.94 -2.70 -4.10
N TRP A 1120 23.42 -2.72 -5.34
CA TRP A 1120 23.61 -3.83 -6.27
C TRP A 1120 25.05 -3.99 -6.76
N CYS A 1121 25.94 -3.07 -6.42
CA CYS A 1121 27.38 -3.25 -6.54
C CYS A 1121 27.98 -4.10 -5.39
N GLU A 1122 27.19 -4.49 -4.39
CA GLU A 1122 27.53 -5.42 -3.31
C GLU A 1122 26.64 -6.69 -3.32
N PRO A 1123 27.00 -7.76 -2.57
CA PRO A 1123 26.15 -8.94 -2.37
C PRO A 1123 25.02 -8.77 -1.33
N PHE A 1124 23.94 -9.56 -1.47
CA PHE A 1124 22.69 -9.47 -0.70
C PHE A 1124 22.66 -10.42 0.52
N ASP A 1125 22.12 -9.99 1.67
CA ASP A 1125 22.11 -10.78 2.93
C ASP A 1125 21.00 -11.85 2.96
N THR A 1126 21.12 -12.79 2.04
CA THR A 1126 20.23 -13.95 1.95
C THR A 1126 21.02 -15.20 1.60
N TYR A 1127 20.47 -16.36 1.98
CA TYR A 1127 21.05 -17.65 1.63
C TYR A 1127 20.96 -17.88 0.12
N PRO A 1128 21.92 -18.57 -0.50
CA PRO A 1128 21.80 -19.00 -1.88
C PRO A 1128 20.50 -19.78 -2.13
N ARG A 1129 19.93 -19.63 -3.34
CA ARG A 1129 18.69 -20.31 -3.77
C ARG A 1129 17.47 -19.97 -2.90
N THR A 1130 17.30 -18.71 -2.54
CA THR A 1130 16.16 -18.24 -1.73
C THR A 1130 14.88 -18.03 -2.54
N TYR A 1131 14.97 -17.44 -3.74
CA TYR A 1131 13.80 -16.96 -4.49
C TYR A 1131 13.42 -17.87 -5.66
N ASP A 1132 12.12 -18.03 -5.93
CA ASP A 1132 11.59 -18.77 -7.10
C ASP A 1132 11.64 -17.93 -8.39
N LEU A 1133 11.55 -16.61 -8.22
CA LEU A 1133 11.47 -15.62 -9.29
C LEU A 1133 12.23 -14.37 -8.87
N LEU A 1134 13.10 -13.89 -9.76
CA LEU A 1134 13.68 -12.54 -9.70
C LEU A 1134 13.00 -11.63 -10.72
N HIS A 1135 12.88 -10.36 -10.36
CA HIS A 1135 12.37 -9.31 -11.21
C HIS A 1135 13.29 -8.10 -11.21
N ALA A 1136 13.55 -7.54 -12.39
CA ALA A 1136 14.42 -6.39 -12.56
C ALA A 1136 13.90 -5.49 -13.68
N PHE A 1137 13.77 -4.19 -13.40
CA PHE A 1137 13.33 -3.19 -14.38
C PHE A 1137 14.19 -1.95 -14.36
N SER A 1138 14.74 -1.59 -15.52
CA SER A 1138 15.74 -0.53 -15.66
C SER A 1138 16.95 -0.64 -14.72
N LEU A 1139 17.09 -1.75 -13.98
CA LEU A 1139 18.19 -2.00 -13.05
C LEU A 1139 19.53 -1.94 -13.77
N PHE A 1140 19.62 -2.55 -14.95
CA PHE A 1140 20.88 -2.59 -15.69
C PHE A 1140 21.15 -1.25 -16.38
N SER A 1141 20.14 -0.59 -16.99
CA SER A 1141 20.35 0.77 -17.53
C SER A 1141 20.71 1.82 -16.48
N LYS A 1142 20.30 1.63 -15.22
CA LYS A 1142 20.69 2.44 -14.06
C LYS A 1142 22.10 2.08 -13.56
N GLU A 1143 22.32 0.83 -13.14
CA GLU A 1143 23.53 0.42 -12.41
C GLU A 1143 24.76 0.17 -13.27
N GLN A 1144 24.62 -0.02 -14.59
CA GLN A 1144 25.77 -0.20 -15.49
C GLN A 1144 26.76 0.99 -15.50
N LYS A 1145 26.35 2.15 -14.96
CA LYS A 1145 27.22 3.31 -14.73
C LYS A 1145 28.07 3.22 -13.46
N ARG A 1146 27.73 2.33 -12.52
CA ARG A 1146 28.33 2.20 -11.18
C ARG A 1146 29.12 0.89 -11.01
N CYS A 1147 28.64 -0.20 -11.62
CA CYS A 1147 29.29 -1.52 -11.58
C CYS A 1147 28.92 -2.42 -12.76
N ASN A 1148 29.65 -3.53 -12.90
CA ASN A 1148 29.53 -4.45 -14.04
C ASN A 1148 28.25 -5.29 -13.98
N ILE A 1149 27.49 -5.31 -15.08
CA ILE A 1149 26.30 -6.14 -15.30
C ILE A 1149 26.53 -7.61 -14.91
N SER A 1150 27.73 -8.13 -15.15
CA SER A 1150 28.12 -9.51 -14.83
C SER A 1150 28.08 -9.81 -13.33
N SER A 1151 28.47 -8.85 -12.48
CA SER A 1151 28.46 -9.02 -11.01
C SER A 1151 27.03 -9.14 -10.48
N ILE A 1152 26.14 -8.25 -10.94
CA ILE A 1152 24.71 -8.29 -10.63
C ILE A 1152 24.10 -9.62 -11.09
N LEU A 1153 24.44 -10.11 -12.28
CA LEU A 1153 23.93 -11.37 -12.80
C LEU A 1153 24.46 -12.61 -12.05
N LEU A 1154 25.71 -12.60 -11.56
CA LEU A 1154 26.23 -13.69 -10.73
C LEU A 1154 25.55 -13.73 -9.35
N GLU A 1155 25.24 -12.57 -8.76
CA GLU A 1155 24.45 -12.50 -7.54
C GLU A 1155 22.99 -12.94 -7.76
N MET A 1156 22.37 -12.55 -8.89
CA MET A 1156 21.08 -13.09 -9.34
C MET A 1156 21.12 -14.62 -9.45
N ASP A 1157 22.20 -15.21 -9.96
CA ASP A 1157 22.33 -16.66 -9.96
C ASP A 1157 22.46 -17.23 -8.56
N ARG A 1158 23.26 -16.64 -7.66
CA ARG A 1158 23.40 -17.13 -6.28
C ARG A 1158 22.04 -17.21 -5.58
N ILE A 1159 21.23 -16.16 -5.65
CA ILE A 1159 19.97 -16.05 -4.88
C ILE A 1159 18.76 -16.73 -5.56
N LEU A 1160 18.82 -17.02 -6.86
CA LEU A 1160 17.75 -17.71 -7.59
C LEU A 1160 17.81 -19.24 -7.45
N ARG A 1161 16.67 -19.85 -7.11
CA ARG A 1161 16.48 -21.30 -7.01
C ARG A 1161 16.77 -22.03 -8.34
N PRO A 1162 17.32 -23.25 -8.31
CA PRO A 1162 17.33 -24.13 -9.49
C PRO A 1162 15.90 -24.35 -10.02
N GLY A 1163 15.72 -24.24 -11.34
CA GLY A 1163 14.40 -24.21 -11.98
C GLY A 1163 13.61 -22.91 -11.82
N GLY A 1164 14.16 -21.94 -11.09
CA GLY A 1164 13.63 -20.59 -10.95
C GLY A 1164 13.80 -19.74 -12.22
N ARG A 1165 13.24 -18.53 -12.19
CA ARG A 1165 13.16 -17.65 -13.37
C ARG A 1165 13.64 -16.24 -13.05
N ALA A 1166 14.09 -15.51 -14.06
CA ALA A 1166 14.25 -14.06 -13.98
C ALA A 1166 13.49 -13.39 -15.13
N TYR A 1167 12.87 -12.25 -14.85
CA TYR A 1167 12.24 -11.38 -15.85
C TYR A 1167 12.89 -10.01 -15.78
N ILE A 1168 13.56 -9.63 -16.86
CA ILE A 1168 14.36 -8.40 -16.94
C ILE A 1168 13.74 -7.53 -18.03
N ARG A 1169 13.17 -6.37 -17.66
CA ARG A 1169 12.60 -5.40 -18.61
C ARG A 1169 13.49 -4.15 -18.64
N ASP A 1170 14.25 -3.98 -19.72
CA ASP A 1170 15.24 -2.91 -19.84
C ASP A 1170 15.33 -2.38 -21.28
N LEU A 1171 16.20 -1.40 -21.54
CA LEU A 1171 16.46 -0.85 -22.87
C LEU A 1171 16.91 -1.95 -23.85
N LYS A 1172 16.50 -1.84 -25.12
CA LYS A 1172 16.73 -2.85 -26.17
C LYS A 1172 18.19 -3.28 -26.31
N GLN A 1173 19.15 -2.35 -26.16
CA GLN A 1173 20.59 -2.67 -26.20
C GLN A 1173 21.02 -3.46 -24.96
N VAL A 1174 20.76 -2.92 -23.77
CA VAL A 1174 21.09 -3.55 -22.47
C VAL A 1174 20.50 -4.96 -22.35
N VAL A 1175 19.29 -5.19 -22.87
CA VAL A 1175 18.66 -6.52 -22.94
C VAL A 1175 19.42 -7.51 -23.83
N GLN A 1176 20.08 -7.05 -24.89
CA GLN A 1176 20.93 -7.89 -25.73
C GLN A 1176 22.25 -8.23 -25.00
N ASP A 1177 22.86 -7.28 -24.30
CA ASP A 1177 24.11 -7.47 -23.57
C ASP A 1177 23.90 -8.45 -22.39
N VAL A 1178 22.82 -8.26 -21.63
CA VAL A 1178 22.36 -9.18 -20.56
C VAL A 1178 22.02 -10.57 -21.11
N LYS A 1179 21.49 -10.68 -22.34
CA LYS A 1179 21.24 -11.99 -22.99
C LYS A 1179 22.54 -12.74 -23.25
N GLU A 1180 23.58 -12.06 -23.72
CA GLU A 1180 24.87 -12.68 -24.03
C GLU A 1180 25.54 -13.21 -22.75
N ILE A 1181 25.55 -12.43 -21.66
CA ILE A 1181 26.06 -12.86 -20.34
C ILE A 1181 25.24 -14.03 -19.77
N THR A 1182 23.90 -13.92 -19.71
CA THR A 1182 23.06 -15.00 -19.17
C THR A 1182 23.14 -16.31 -19.97
N THR A 1183 23.36 -16.22 -21.29
CA THR A 1183 23.64 -17.40 -22.12
C THR A 1183 24.96 -18.06 -21.73
N ALA A 1184 26.00 -17.27 -21.45
CA ALA A 1184 27.30 -17.78 -20.96
C ALA A 1184 27.23 -18.39 -19.54
N MET A 1185 26.27 -17.98 -18.71
CA MET A 1185 25.97 -18.57 -17.40
C MET A 1185 25.13 -19.87 -17.46
N GLY A 1186 24.75 -20.31 -18.68
CA GLY A 1186 23.91 -21.49 -18.91
C GLY A 1186 22.42 -21.29 -18.63
N TRP A 1187 21.93 -20.05 -18.56
CA TRP A 1187 20.49 -19.76 -18.50
C TRP A 1187 19.85 -19.86 -19.89
N ARG A 1188 18.56 -20.20 -19.94
CA ARG A 1188 17.77 -20.16 -21.18
C ARG A 1188 17.07 -18.81 -21.31
N SER A 1189 17.65 -17.92 -22.11
CA SER A 1189 17.25 -16.51 -22.23
C SER A 1189 16.55 -16.21 -23.56
N ILE A 1190 15.31 -15.73 -23.50
CA ILE A 1190 14.47 -15.41 -24.67
C ILE A 1190 14.07 -13.93 -24.62
N ILE A 1191 14.50 -13.14 -25.62
CA ILE A 1191 13.98 -11.79 -25.82
C ILE A 1191 12.54 -11.88 -26.32
N ARG A 1192 11.67 -11.07 -25.74
CA ARG A 1192 10.33 -10.80 -26.24
C ARG A 1192 10.17 -9.32 -26.49
N ASP A 1193 9.45 -9.01 -27.56
CA ASP A 1193 8.82 -7.71 -27.68
C ASP A 1193 7.91 -7.52 -26.47
N THR A 1194 8.18 -6.44 -25.74
CA THR A 1194 7.17 -5.71 -24.99
C THR A 1194 6.10 -5.33 -26.04
N ALA A 1195 4.80 -5.46 -25.76
CA ALA A 1195 3.76 -5.38 -26.81
C ALA A 1195 3.51 -3.94 -27.38
N GLU A 1196 4.37 -2.98 -27.02
CA GLU A 1196 4.70 -1.73 -27.73
C GLU A 1196 5.11 -2.08 -29.16
N GLY A 1197 5.61 -3.30 -29.36
CA GLY A 1197 5.86 -3.93 -30.65
C GLY A 1197 7.35 -3.99 -30.97
N PRO A 1198 7.70 -4.35 -32.22
CA PRO A 1198 9.09 -4.53 -32.62
C PRO A 1198 9.92 -3.23 -32.45
N TYR A 1199 9.31 -2.06 -32.63
CA TYR A 1199 9.95 -0.75 -32.54
C TYR A 1199 10.06 -0.17 -31.12
N ALA A 1200 9.59 -0.89 -30.09
CA ALA A 1200 9.74 -0.51 -28.68
C ALA A 1200 11.20 -0.20 -28.30
N SER A 1201 11.40 0.84 -27.47
CA SER A 1201 12.71 1.23 -26.94
C SER A 1201 13.22 0.27 -25.87
N ARG A 1202 12.29 -0.39 -25.15
CA ARG A 1202 12.53 -1.42 -24.15
C ARG A 1202 12.20 -2.82 -24.72
N LYS A 1203 12.71 -3.87 -24.07
CA LYS A 1203 12.38 -5.28 -24.35
C LYS A 1203 12.30 -6.08 -23.04
N VAL A 1204 11.68 -7.28 -23.07
CA VAL A 1204 11.72 -8.21 -21.94
C VAL A 1204 12.66 -9.36 -22.27
N LEU A 1205 13.67 -9.59 -21.43
CA LEU A 1205 14.38 -10.86 -21.38
C LEU A 1205 13.68 -11.81 -20.38
N MET A 1206 13.20 -12.93 -20.90
CA MET A 1206 12.70 -14.03 -20.08
C MET A 1206 13.82 -15.05 -19.89
N CYS A 1207 14.26 -15.25 -18.65
CA CYS A 1207 15.31 -16.21 -18.31
C CYS A 1207 14.78 -17.35 -17.45
N ASP A 1208 15.27 -18.56 -17.70
CA ASP A 1208 15.03 -19.73 -16.86
C ASP A 1208 16.36 -20.36 -16.44
N LYS A 1209 16.60 -20.43 -15.13
CA LYS A 1209 17.76 -21.13 -14.54
C LYS A 1209 17.48 -22.64 -14.57
N PRO A 1210 18.41 -23.48 -15.04
CA PRO A 1210 18.15 -24.93 -15.12
C PRO A 1210 18.03 -25.57 -13.73
N MET A 1211 17.39 -26.74 -13.66
CA MET A 1211 17.26 -27.54 -12.41
C MET A 1211 18.58 -28.24 -12.04
N VAL A 1212 19.39 -28.58 -13.05
CA VAL A 1212 20.69 -29.25 -12.95
C VAL A 1212 21.62 -28.53 -13.92
N ARG A 1213 22.88 -28.31 -13.53
CA ARG A 1213 23.95 -27.80 -14.39
C ARG A 1213 24.84 -28.97 -14.84
#